data_AF-A0A2N9GMX5-F1
#
_entry.id   AF-A0A2N9GMX5-F1
#
_cell.length_a   1.000
_cell.length_b   1.000
_cell.length_c   1.000
_cell.angle_alpha   90.00
_cell.angle_beta   90.00
_cell.angle_gamma   90.00
#
_symmetry.space_group_name_H-M   'P 1'
#
loop_
_entity.id
_entity.type
_entity.pdbx_description
1 polymer ?
#
loop_
_entity_poly.entity_id
_entity_poly.type
_entity_poly.pdbx_seq_one_letter_code
_entity_poly.pdbx_strand_id
1 'polypeptide(L)'
;MAVSGCFIRSNQSLFLHLKHPRLNPTCRNQPCLRASLSSSHGEEGKMIWKEKDEWKINFSGEKPATPLLDTINYPVHMKNLSTQDLEQLSAELRADVVYSVSKTGGHLSSSLGVVELSVALHHVFNTPEDKIIWDVGHQAYAHKILTGRRSKMHTIRKTSGLAGFPKRDESIYDAFGAGHSSTSISAGLGMAVARDLLGKKNNVISVIGDGAMTAGQAYEAMNNAGYLDSNLIVVLNDNKQVSLPTATLDGPATPVGALSSALAKLQASTKFRKLREAAKSITKQIGGQAHQVAAKVDQYARGMISAPGSTLFEELGLYYIGPVDGHDVEDLVTIFEKVKAMPAPGPVLIHIVTDKGKGYPPAEAASDKMHGVVKFDPKTGQQFKPKPSTLTYTQYFAESLIKEAEADNKIVAIHAAMGGGTGLNYFQKRFPNRCFDVGIAEQHAVTFAAGLATEGLKPFCAIYSSFLQRGYDQVIHDVDLQKLPVRFAMDRAGLVGADGPTHCGAFDITYMACLPNMVVMAPSDEAELMHMVATAAVIDDRPSCFRFPRGNGIGSVLPSNNKGTPIEIGKGRILLEGCRVAILGYGSMVQQCLQAATMLKSRDISVTVADARFCKPLDTDLIKRLANEHEILITVEEGSIGGFGSHVSHYLSLTGILDGPLKLRAMVLPDRYIDHGSPQDQLEEAGLSTSHISATILSLLGRPKEALQFKVSTAVEDFMIDALTKVYPKIRLKKQGSLQGISPHGAIPMGRVRDSIIFHSLVSARLSSILPQECISLPIGIRVPLQKHNDTKAGHETSRPMKGAPALYSQHFLPSPPLHESYKHPIVSSTGPNADFLLVLLTFQPLQISQNVNPIDNSIIVISGQFNILIVLDGGKDLAAYLN
;
A
#
# COMPACT_ATOMS: atom_id res chain seq x y z
N MET A 1 12.79 58.46 16.77
CA MET A 1 13.13 59.64 17.59
C MET A 1 12.41 59.56 18.94
N ALA A 2 12.74 60.42 19.90
CA ALA A 2 12.35 60.39 21.31
C ALA A 2 10.90 60.90 21.59
N VAL A 3 10.30 60.84 22.81
CA VAL A 3 10.28 59.95 24.00
C VAL A 3 9.29 60.54 25.04
N SER A 4 8.77 59.73 25.99
CA SER A 4 7.97 60.12 27.19
C SER A 4 6.55 60.69 26.98
N GLY A 5 5.61 60.58 27.93
CA GLY A 5 5.52 59.68 29.11
C GLY A 5 5.81 60.26 30.50
N CYS A 6 4.75 60.54 31.29
CA CYS A 6 4.59 60.46 32.77
C CYS A 6 3.10 60.73 33.10
N PHE A 7 2.37 60.09 34.03
CA PHE A 7 2.56 59.69 35.44
C PHE A 7 2.45 60.82 36.50
N ILE A 8 1.57 60.60 37.49
CA ILE A 8 1.61 61.10 38.89
C ILE A 8 0.87 60.07 39.80
N ARG A 9 1.21 60.03 41.10
CA ARG A 9 0.65 59.14 42.14
C ARG A 9 0.29 59.92 43.41
N SER A 10 -0.66 59.40 44.20
CA SER A 10 -0.74 59.54 45.68
C SER A 10 -1.59 58.38 46.24
N ASN A 11 -1.04 57.52 47.11
CA ASN A 11 -1.06 57.51 48.59
C ASN A 11 -2.45 57.14 49.19
N GLN A 12 -2.60 56.01 49.92
CA GLN A 12 -2.35 55.81 51.38
C GLN A 12 -3.27 56.69 52.29
N SER A 13 -3.91 56.25 53.39
CA SER A 13 -4.07 54.96 54.12
C SER A 13 -5.23 55.12 55.19
N LEU A 14 -5.50 54.40 56.31
CA LEU A 14 -4.81 53.37 57.12
C LEU A 14 -5.76 52.62 58.15
N PHE A 15 -5.99 51.30 57.98
CA PHE A 15 -6.47 50.29 58.99
C PHE A 15 -7.88 50.53 59.66
N LEU A 16 -8.41 49.89 60.75
CA LEU A 16 -8.02 48.84 61.73
C LEU A 16 -9.26 48.21 62.52
N HIS A 17 -9.32 46.87 62.73
CA HIS A 17 -10.00 46.07 63.84
C HIS A 17 -11.55 46.00 64.05
N LEU A 18 -12.18 44.84 64.38
CA LEU A 18 -12.15 44.07 65.68
C LEU A 18 -12.67 42.58 65.55
N LYS A 19 -12.88 41.80 66.66
CA LYS A 19 -13.12 40.32 66.66
C LYS A 19 -14.22 39.77 67.63
N HIS A 20 -15.06 38.82 67.15
CA HIS A 20 -15.63 37.59 67.83
C HIS A 20 -16.37 37.67 69.22
N PRO A 21 -16.95 36.58 69.82
CA PRO A 21 -17.39 35.24 69.33
C PRO A 21 -18.81 34.71 69.77
N ARG A 22 -19.32 33.69 69.04
CA ARG A 22 -20.12 32.48 69.46
C ARG A 22 -21.33 32.56 70.46
N LEU A 23 -22.45 31.92 70.08
CA LEU A 23 -22.88 30.58 70.59
C LEU A 23 -24.00 29.93 69.72
N ASN A 24 -24.47 28.73 70.09
CA ASN A 24 -25.19 27.73 69.23
C ASN A 24 -26.56 27.34 69.87
N PRO A 25 -27.56 26.75 69.14
CA PRO A 25 -27.55 25.28 68.93
C PRO A 25 -28.32 24.65 67.72
N THR A 26 -27.78 23.51 67.26
CA THR A 26 -28.45 22.28 66.73
C THR A 26 -29.64 22.32 65.73
N CYS A 27 -29.39 21.86 64.51
CA CYS A 27 -30.03 20.66 63.91
C CYS A 27 -29.14 20.04 62.80
N ARG A 28 -29.34 18.76 62.46
CA ARG A 28 -28.43 18.00 61.57
C ARG A 28 -28.97 17.77 60.14
N ASN A 29 -28.18 18.27 59.18
CA ASN A 29 -27.71 17.63 57.95
C ASN A 29 -28.62 16.61 57.20
N GLN A 30 -29.00 16.95 55.97
CA GLN A 30 -28.26 16.54 54.76
C GLN A 30 -28.65 17.43 53.55
N PRO A 31 -27.67 17.95 52.79
CA PRO A 31 -27.73 17.74 51.33
C PRO A 31 -26.35 17.48 50.68
N CYS A 32 -26.37 17.21 49.37
CA CYS A 32 -25.22 16.81 48.57
C CYS A 32 -24.17 17.94 48.36
N LEU A 33 -22.89 17.58 48.31
CA LEU A 33 -21.76 18.50 48.15
C LEU A 33 -21.46 18.80 46.66
N ARG A 34 -21.79 20.01 46.20
CA ARG A 34 -21.14 20.61 45.02
C ARG A 34 -19.72 21.05 45.41
N ALA A 35 -18.70 20.39 44.86
CA ALA A 35 -17.30 20.78 45.06
C ALA A 35 -16.87 21.87 44.05
N SER A 36 -17.17 23.13 44.35
CA SER A 36 -16.64 24.28 43.60
C SER A 36 -15.22 24.61 44.08
N LEU A 37 -14.20 24.01 43.47
CA LEU A 37 -12.79 24.31 43.75
C LEU A 37 -12.24 25.36 42.78
N SER A 38 -12.25 26.62 43.20
CA SER A 38 -11.52 27.70 42.53
C SER A 38 -10.03 27.65 42.94
N SER A 39 -9.22 26.88 42.21
CA SER A 39 -7.76 26.82 42.40
C SER A 39 -7.03 27.47 41.23
N SER A 40 -6.52 28.70 41.43
CA SER A 40 -5.71 29.43 40.44
C SER A 40 -4.28 28.91 40.40
N HIS A 41 -4.08 27.72 39.83
CA HIS A 41 -2.77 27.12 39.57
C HIS A 41 -2.59 26.80 38.08
N GLY A 42 -1.44 27.19 37.56
CA GLY A 42 -0.84 26.94 36.24
C GLY A 42 -1.66 26.22 35.15
N GLU A 43 -1.82 26.89 34.01
CA GLU A 43 -2.15 26.21 32.74
C GLU A 43 -0.96 25.40 32.17
N GLU A 44 0.22 25.56 32.78
CA GLU A 44 1.46 24.77 32.58
C GLU A 44 1.28 23.29 32.98
N GLY A 45 0.53 22.55 32.19
CA GLY A 45 0.30 21.11 32.39
C GLY A 45 -0.79 20.50 31.50
N LYS A 46 -1.68 21.31 30.91
CA LYS A 46 -2.66 20.80 29.93
C LYS A 46 -1.97 20.50 28.59
N MET A 47 -2.18 19.30 28.06
CA MET A 47 -1.72 18.95 26.70
C MET A 47 -2.65 19.49 25.62
N ILE A 48 -3.93 19.72 25.93
CA ILE A 48 -4.94 20.27 25.03
C ILE A 48 -5.79 21.28 25.81
N TRP A 49 -6.01 22.47 25.25
CA TRP A 49 -6.86 23.53 25.81
C TRP A 49 -7.43 24.43 24.73
N LYS A 50 -8.48 25.21 25.02
CA LYS A 50 -9.06 26.22 24.11
C LYS A 50 -8.64 27.62 24.58
N GLU A 51 -8.02 28.40 23.71
CA GLU A 51 -7.54 29.77 23.97
C GLU A 51 -8.05 30.70 22.86
N LYS A 52 -8.82 31.75 23.22
CA LYS A 52 -9.39 32.73 22.26
C LYS A 52 -10.10 32.04 21.08
N ASP A 53 -10.94 31.07 21.44
CA ASP A 53 -11.70 30.19 20.56
C ASP A 53 -10.92 29.23 19.65
N GLU A 54 -9.58 29.22 19.68
CA GLU A 54 -8.75 28.22 19.01
C GLU A 54 -8.32 27.10 19.98
N TRP A 55 -8.38 25.84 19.53
CA TRP A 55 -7.78 24.73 20.26
C TRP A 55 -6.25 24.71 20.08
N LYS A 56 -5.53 24.61 21.21
CA LYS A 56 -4.06 24.51 21.29
C LYS A 56 -3.66 23.13 21.77
N ILE A 57 -2.56 22.61 21.22
CA ILE A 57 -2.04 21.27 21.49
C ILE A 57 -0.54 21.39 21.80
N ASN A 58 -0.11 20.79 22.90
CA ASN A 58 1.30 20.65 23.29
C ASN A 58 1.77 19.23 22.97
N PHE A 59 2.58 19.09 21.92
CA PHE A 59 3.11 17.82 21.44
C PHE A 59 4.32 17.33 22.28
N SER A 60 4.09 17.04 23.56
CA SER A 60 5.12 16.63 24.52
C SER A 60 5.84 15.32 24.17
N GLY A 61 5.19 14.45 23.39
CA GLY A 61 5.68 13.11 23.04
C GLY A 61 5.19 11.99 23.95
N GLU A 62 4.57 12.34 25.07
CA GLU A 62 3.77 11.46 25.93
C GLU A 62 2.38 11.19 25.30
N LYS A 63 1.60 10.25 25.85
CA LYS A 63 0.25 9.98 25.31
C LYS A 63 -0.67 11.17 25.67
N PRO A 64 -1.32 11.82 24.71
CA PRO A 64 -2.25 12.91 25.00
C PRO A 64 -3.44 12.42 25.84
N ALA A 65 -3.93 13.29 26.72
CA ALA A 65 -5.20 13.09 27.40
C ALA A 65 -6.33 13.49 26.43
N THR A 66 -7.23 12.55 26.13
CA THR A 66 -8.25 12.69 25.09
C THR A 66 -9.62 12.26 25.60
N PRO A 67 -10.20 12.99 26.58
CA PRO A 67 -11.38 12.55 27.32
C PRO A 67 -12.64 12.37 26.45
N LEU A 68 -12.77 13.09 25.32
CA LEU A 68 -13.92 12.93 24.43
C LEU A 68 -13.69 11.77 23.44
N LEU A 69 -12.52 11.70 22.80
CA LEU A 69 -12.14 10.61 21.90
C LEU A 69 -12.03 9.25 22.62
N ASP A 70 -11.76 9.24 23.93
CA ASP A 70 -11.81 8.04 24.76
C ASP A 70 -13.25 7.47 24.89
N THR A 71 -14.29 8.27 24.63
CA THR A 71 -15.69 7.79 24.56
C THR A 71 -16.09 7.27 23.18
N ILE A 72 -15.34 7.60 22.12
CA ILE A 72 -15.73 7.36 20.73
C ILE A 72 -14.96 6.18 20.14
N ASN A 73 -15.63 5.03 20.07
CA ASN A 73 -15.11 3.84 19.41
C ASN A 73 -15.68 3.66 17.98
N TYR A 74 -16.88 4.17 17.71
CA TYR A 74 -17.56 4.04 16.43
C TYR A 74 -18.34 5.30 16.05
N PRO A 75 -18.63 5.54 14.74
CA PRO A 75 -19.30 6.76 14.26
C PRO A 75 -20.66 7.05 14.91
N VAL A 76 -21.39 6.02 15.35
CA VAL A 76 -22.67 6.19 16.05
C VAL A 76 -22.55 6.92 17.39
N HIS A 77 -21.37 6.89 18.03
CA HIS A 77 -21.12 7.62 19.29
C HIS A 77 -21.08 9.15 19.07
N MET A 78 -20.86 9.61 17.83
CA MET A 78 -20.68 11.03 17.52
C MET A 78 -21.98 11.76 17.14
N LYS A 79 -23.10 11.02 17.01
CA LYS A 79 -24.35 11.54 16.41
C LYS A 79 -25.06 12.61 17.25
N ASN A 80 -24.79 12.65 18.55
CA ASN A 80 -25.41 13.60 19.50
C ASN A 80 -24.43 14.66 20.02
N LEU A 81 -23.25 14.78 19.41
CA LEU A 81 -22.24 15.77 19.77
C LEU A 81 -22.60 17.15 19.19
N SER A 82 -22.38 18.21 19.97
CA SER A 82 -22.53 19.58 19.47
C SER A 82 -21.32 19.99 18.61
N THR A 83 -21.43 21.07 17.83
CA THR A 83 -20.30 21.62 17.07
C THR A 83 -19.05 21.84 17.93
N GLN A 84 -19.21 22.30 19.18
CA GLN A 84 -18.11 22.54 20.11
C GLN A 84 -17.43 21.23 20.57
N ASP A 85 -18.21 20.15 20.71
CA ASP A 85 -17.66 18.81 20.98
C ASP A 85 -16.92 18.27 19.74
N LEU A 86 -17.43 18.53 18.52
CA LEU A 86 -16.76 18.12 17.28
C LEU A 86 -15.45 18.89 17.03
N GLU A 87 -15.36 20.17 17.43
CA GLU A 87 -14.09 20.89 17.49
C GLU A 87 -13.10 20.25 18.48
N GLN A 88 -13.55 19.97 19.71
CA GLN A 88 -12.71 19.32 20.74
C GLN A 88 -12.20 17.97 20.26
N LEU A 89 -13.09 17.17 19.67
CA LEU A 89 -12.78 15.88 19.08
C LEU A 89 -11.72 16.00 17.98
N SER A 90 -11.82 17.03 17.13
CA SER A 90 -10.84 17.29 16.08
C SER A 90 -9.46 17.66 16.66
N ALA A 91 -9.41 18.39 17.78
CA ALA A 91 -8.16 18.66 18.50
C ALA A 91 -7.57 17.40 19.15
N GLU A 92 -8.38 16.59 19.83
CA GLU A 92 -7.96 15.34 20.46
C GLU A 92 -7.48 14.29 19.44
N LEU A 93 -8.22 14.13 18.33
CA LEU A 93 -7.89 13.21 17.25
C LEU A 93 -6.59 13.61 16.54
N ARG A 94 -6.36 14.91 16.32
CA ARG A 94 -5.10 15.45 15.80
C ARG A 94 -3.92 15.11 16.71
N ALA A 95 -4.07 15.26 18.03
CA ALA A 95 -3.04 14.89 18.99
C ALA A 95 -2.74 13.37 18.98
N ASP A 96 -3.79 12.53 18.95
CA ASP A 96 -3.66 11.06 18.95
C ASP A 96 -3.01 10.51 17.66
N VAL A 97 -3.29 11.15 16.50
CA VAL A 97 -2.62 10.86 15.22
C VAL A 97 -1.14 11.20 15.30
N VAL A 98 -0.76 12.42 15.71
CA VAL A 98 0.67 12.81 15.83
C VAL A 98 1.40 11.88 16.81
N TYR A 99 0.80 11.60 17.97
CA TYR A 99 1.37 10.67 18.95
C TYR A 99 1.60 9.27 18.36
N SER A 100 0.57 8.67 17.76
CA SER A 100 0.63 7.31 17.22
C SER A 100 1.67 7.20 16.09
N VAL A 101 1.60 8.11 15.11
CA VAL A 101 2.49 8.09 13.94
C VAL A 101 3.95 8.36 14.32
N SER A 102 4.21 9.12 15.40
CA SER A 102 5.58 9.34 15.89
C SER A 102 6.32 8.05 16.29
N LYS A 103 5.59 7.02 16.73
CA LYS A 103 6.16 5.74 17.18
C LYS A 103 6.29 4.72 16.03
N THR A 104 5.62 4.94 14.90
CA THR A 104 5.53 3.98 13.77
C THR A 104 6.20 4.48 12.48
N GLY A 105 6.11 5.78 12.19
CA GLY A 105 6.15 6.29 10.82
C GLY A 105 4.80 6.15 10.11
N GLY A 106 4.58 6.85 9.00
CA GLY A 106 3.27 6.90 8.33
C GLY A 106 3.10 8.06 7.36
N HIS A 107 1.89 8.17 6.81
CA HIS A 107 1.42 9.30 6.01
C HIS A 107 0.76 10.34 6.93
N LEU A 108 1.58 11.25 7.47
CA LEU A 108 1.18 12.13 8.56
C LEU A 108 0.32 13.30 8.07
N SER A 109 0.91 14.20 7.27
CA SER A 109 0.28 15.51 7.00
C SER A 109 -0.93 15.47 6.07
N SER A 110 -1.06 14.43 5.25
CA SER A 110 -2.30 14.09 4.54
C SER A 110 -3.44 13.78 5.51
N SER A 111 -3.17 12.98 6.55
CA SER A 111 -4.15 12.63 7.58
C SER A 111 -4.51 13.81 8.50
N LEU A 112 -3.54 14.68 8.80
CA LEU A 112 -3.78 15.89 9.61
C LEU A 112 -4.61 16.96 8.89
N GLY A 113 -4.54 17.00 7.55
CA GLY A 113 -5.30 17.93 6.72
C GLY A 113 -6.80 17.58 6.60
N VAL A 114 -7.20 16.34 6.91
CA VAL A 114 -8.60 15.87 6.77
C VAL A 114 -9.25 15.46 8.11
N VAL A 115 -8.72 15.94 9.24
CA VAL A 115 -9.27 15.61 10.58
C VAL A 115 -10.70 16.10 10.71
N GLU A 116 -10.94 17.39 10.44
CA GLU A 116 -12.26 18.02 10.52
C GLU A 116 -13.24 17.38 9.53
N LEU A 117 -12.79 17.13 8.29
CA LEU A 117 -13.55 16.38 7.28
C LEU A 117 -13.96 14.99 7.77
N SER A 118 -13.03 14.24 8.38
CA SER A 118 -13.29 12.88 8.86
C SER A 118 -14.33 12.86 9.98
N VAL A 119 -14.25 13.85 10.90
CA VAL A 119 -15.22 14.05 11.97
C VAL A 119 -16.60 14.41 11.40
N ALA A 120 -16.68 15.42 10.53
CA ALA A 120 -17.93 15.87 9.93
C ALA A 120 -18.62 14.79 9.08
N LEU A 121 -17.86 14.05 8.26
CA LEU A 121 -18.41 12.95 7.44
C LEU A 121 -19.01 11.84 8.31
N HIS A 122 -18.32 11.39 9.36
CA HIS A 122 -18.84 10.32 10.22
C HIS A 122 -19.92 10.80 11.21
N HIS A 123 -19.93 12.08 11.59
CA HIS A 123 -21.03 12.70 12.33
C HIS A 123 -22.31 12.72 11.47
N VAL A 124 -22.24 13.17 10.20
CA VAL A 124 -23.43 13.26 9.35
C VAL A 124 -23.84 11.92 8.72
N PHE A 125 -22.92 11.16 8.13
CA PHE A 125 -23.22 9.91 7.41
C PHE A 125 -23.19 8.67 8.30
N ASN A 126 -24.08 7.71 8.00
CA ASN A 126 -24.32 6.50 8.78
C ASN A 126 -23.47 5.34 8.25
N THR A 127 -22.15 5.47 8.32
CA THR A 127 -21.24 4.37 8.02
C THR A 127 -21.42 3.24 9.05
N PRO A 128 -21.42 1.95 8.66
CA PRO A 128 -21.00 1.42 7.36
C PRO A 128 -22.12 1.23 6.34
N GLU A 129 -23.34 1.74 6.58
CA GLU A 129 -24.47 1.64 5.65
C GLU A 129 -24.26 2.61 4.48
N ASP A 130 -24.09 3.90 4.82
CA ASP A 130 -23.49 4.92 3.94
C ASP A 130 -22.02 4.53 3.64
N LYS A 131 -21.57 4.75 2.41
CA LYS A 131 -20.23 4.34 1.94
C LYS A 131 -19.31 5.55 1.82
N ILE A 132 -18.17 5.54 2.54
CA ILE A 132 -17.08 6.50 2.35
C ILE A 132 -15.91 5.79 1.68
N ILE A 133 -15.47 6.31 0.54
CA ILE A 133 -14.35 5.81 -0.25
C ILE A 133 -13.24 6.87 -0.21
N TRP A 134 -12.07 6.51 0.30
CA TRP A 134 -10.91 7.41 0.39
C TRP A 134 -9.95 7.14 -0.75
N ASP A 135 -9.77 8.09 -1.67
CA ASP A 135 -8.83 7.97 -2.79
C ASP A 135 -7.39 7.94 -2.30
N VAL A 136 -6.55 7.03 -2.84
CA VAL A 136 -5.24 6.62 -2.30
C VAL A 136 -5.31 6.01 -0.89
N GLY A 137 -6.01 6.64 0.06
CA GLY A 137 -6.22 6.16 1.43
C GLY A 137 -5.21 6.66 2.47
N HIS A 138 -4.11 7.28 2.02
CA HIS A 138 -3.03 7.85 2.83
C HIS A 138 -3.44 9.00 3.79
N GLN A 139 -4.68 9.46 3.71
CA GLN A 139 -5.31 10.49 4.54
C GLN A 139 -6.26 9.89 5.59
N ALA A 140 -6.54 8.59 5.53
CA ALA A 140 -7.62 7.94 6.29
C ALA A 140 -7.25 7.52 7.73
N TYR A 141 -6.18 8.04 8.36
CA TYR A 141 -5.82 7.63 9.73
C TYR A 141 -6.86 8.09 10.76
N ALA A 142 -7.42 9.30 10.59
CA ALA A 142 -8.53 9.79 11.38
C ALA A 142 -9.77 8.87 11.25
N HIS A 143 -10.11 8.48 10.02
CA HIS A 143 -11.15 7.49 9.74
C HIS A 143 -10.89 6.14 10.44
N LYS A 144 -9.67 5.56 10.36
CA LYS A 144 -9.35 4.30 11.05
C LYS A 144 -9.54 4.42 12.57
N ILE A 145 -9.09 5.52 13.18
CA ILE A 145 -9.26 5.77 14.62
C ILE A 145 -10.75 5.82 15.01
N LEU A 146 -11.57 6.59 14.29
CA LEU A 146 -13.01 6.77 14.56
C LEU A 146 -13.88 5.52 14.25
N THR A 147 -13.28 4.45 13.74
CA THR A 147 -13.96 3.21 13.32
C THR A 147 -13.34 1.97 13.98
N GLY A 148 -13.16 2.05 15.31
CA GLY A 148 -12.81 0.91 16.17
C GLY A 148 -11.34 0.49 16.18
N ARG A 149 -10.47 1.11 15.38
CA ARG A 149 -9.07 0.66 15.20
C ARG A 149 -8.02 1.45 15.98
N ARG A 150 -8.45 2.47 16.76
CA ARG A 150 -7.57 3.34 17.57
C ARG A 150 -6.51 2.57 18.37
N SER A 151 -6.91 1.54 19.11
CA SER A 151 -6.02 0.71 19.93
C SER A 151 -4.90 0.03 19.11
N LYS A 152 -5.17 -0.31 17.84
CA LYS A 152 -4.23 -0.97 16.92
C LYS A 152 -3.34 0.01 16.14
N MET A 153 -3.51 1.33 16.24
CA MET A 153 -2.72 2.31 15.47
C MET A 153 -1.21 2.19 15.69
N HIS A 154 -0.77 1.73 16.86
CA HIS A 154 0.65 1.44 17.14
C HIS A 154 1.25 0.31 16.28
N THR A 155 0.42 -0.43 15.52
CA THR A 155 0.83 -1.49 14.58
C THR A 155 0.83 -1.04 13.11
N ILE A 156 0.41 0.20 12.80
CA ILE A 156 0.17 0.62 11.41
C ILE A 156 1.44 0.51 10.53
N ARG A 157 1.27 -0.06 9.32
CA ARG A 157 2.32 -0.36 8.33
C ARG A 157 3.41 -1.34 8.81
N LYS A 158 3.18 -2.08 9.90
CA LYS A 158 4.04 -3.17 10.37
C LYS A 158 3.46 -4.53 9.96
N THR A 159 4.35 -5.51 9.86
CA THR A 159 4.03 -6.92 9.62
C THR A 159 2.93 -7.40 10.59
N SER A 160 1.86 -7.98 10.05
CA SER A 160 0.64 -8.40 10.77
C SER A 160 -0.11 -7.28 11.54
N GLY A 161 0.15 -6.01 11.22
CA GLY A 161 -0.52 -4.83 11.79
C GLY A 161 -1.58 -4.22 10.86
N LEU A 162 -2.11 -3.04 11.21
CA LEU A 162 -3.03 -2.28 10.34
C LEU A 162 -2.34 -1.85 9.03
N ALA A 163 -3.08 -1.84 7.93
CA ALA A 163 -2.61 -1.34 6.65
C ALA A 163 -2.41 0.19 6.66
N GLY A 164 -1.49 0.67 5.82
CA GLY A 164 -1.26 2.12 5.61
C GLY A 164 -2.40 2.85 4.89
N PHE A 165 -3.39 2.11 4.39
CA PHE A 165 -4.51 2.56 3.56
C PHE A 165 -5.79 1.77 3.97
N PRO A 166 -7.00 2.19 3.58
CA PRO A 166 -8.20 1.37 3.73
C PRO A 166 -8.11 0.03 2.99
N LYS A 167 -8.46 -1.06 3.70
CA LYS A 167 -8.47 -2.44 3.21
C LYS A 167 -9.79 -3.09 3.65
N ARG A 168 -10.59 -3.56 2.69
CA ARG A 168 -11.96 -4.10 2.93
C ARG A 168 -11.98 -5.21 3.98
N ASP A 169 -10.95 -6.07 4.00
CA ASP A 169 -10.84 -7.20 4.92
C ASP A 169 -10.30 -6.79 6.31
N GLU A 170 -9.82 -5.55 6.48
CA GLU A 170 -9.42 -4.99 7.77
C GLU A 170 -10.63 -4.40 8.53
N SER A 171 -11.64 -3.89 7.82
CA SER A 171 -12.79 -3.20 8.42
C SER A 171 -13.98 -3.06 7.47
N ILE A 172 -15.18 -3.31 7.99
CA ILE A 172 -16.46 -3.03 7.31
C ILE A 172 -16.69 -1.55 6.97
N TYR A 173 -15.90 -0.65 7.57
CA TYR A 173 -15.93 0.79 7.30
C TYR A 173 -15.03 1.18 6.11
N ASP A 174 -14.10 0.31 5.69
CA ASP A 174 -13.22 0.52 4.54
C ASP A 174 -13.97 0.06 3.27
N ALA A 175 -14.92 0.89 2.81
CA ALA A 175 -15.91 0.50 1.78
C ALA A 175 -15.27 0.00 0.46
N PHE A 176 -14.11 0.54 0.09
CA PHE A 176 -13.29 0.11 -1.03
C PHE A 176 -11.82 0.00 -0.61
N GLY A 177 -11.04 -0.84 -1.28
CA GLY A 177 -9.60 -0.93 -1.04
C GLY A 177 -8.85 0.17 -1.79
N ALA A 178 -7.84 0.78 -1.17
CA ALA A 178 -7.12 1.92 -1.76
C ALA A 178 -5.59 1.75 -1.73
N GLY A 179 -4.92 2.46 -2.65
CA GLY A 179 -3.46 2.55 -2.72
C GLY A 179 -3.03 3.30 -3.97
N HIS A 180 -3.41 2.81 -5.16
CA HIS A 180 -3.39 3.62 -6.38
C HIS A 180 -4.44 4.74 -6.27
N SER A 181 -4.16 5.88 -6.92
CA SER A 181 -5.07 7.02 -6.96
C SER A 181 -6.21 6.86 -7.95
N SER A 182 -7.14 7.80 -7.90
CA SER A 182 -8.11 8.14 -8.94
C SER A 182 -9.13 7.03 -9.22
N THR A 183 -9.27 6.10 -8.29
CA THR A 183 -10.21 4.98 -8.34
C THR A 183 -11.53 5.31 -7.62
N SER A 184 -11.53 6.30 -6.71
CA SER A 184 -12.65 6.54 -5.79
C SER A 184 -13.96 6.90 -6.50
N ILE A 185 -13.96 7.86 -7.42
CA ILE A 185 -15.17 8.29 -8.15
C ILE A 185 -15.74 7.13 -8.98
N SER A 186 -14.87 6.35 -9.64
CA SER A 186 -15.27 5.20 -10.46
C SER A 186 -15.89 4.08 -9.61
N ALA A 187 -15.27 3.75 -8.46
CA ALA A 187 -15.81 2.80 -7.50
C ALA A 187 -17.11 3.30 -6.85
N GLY A 188 -17.19 4.60 -6.55
CA GLY A 188 -18.36 5.27 -5.99
C GLY A 188 -19.56 5.25 -6.93
N LEU A 189 -19.35 5.55 -8.21
CA LEU A 189 -20.39 5.44 -9.24
C LEU A 189 -20.91 4.00 -9.35
N GLY A 190 -20.01 3.01 -9.37
CA GLY A 190 -20.39 1.59 -9.34
C GLY A 190 -21.22 1.22 -8.11
N MET A 191 -20.87 1.74 -6.92
CA MET A 191 -21.67 1.53 -5.69
C MET A 191 -23.01 2.28 -5.69
N ALA A 192 -23.10 3.46 -6.32
CA ALA A 192 -24.33 4.24 -6.47
C ALA A 192 -25.32 3.52 -7.40
N VAL A 193 -24.88 3.11 -8.58
CA VAL A 193 -25.68 2.29 -9.52
C VAL A 193 -26.10 0.97 -8.87
N ALA A 194 -25.20 0.29 -8.13
CA ALA A 194 -25.54 -0.95 -7.42
C ALA A 194 -26.49 -0.73 -6.23
N ARG A 195 -26.51 0.45 -5.59
CA ARG A 195 -27.53 0.82 -4.59
C ARG A 195 -28.90 0.92 -5.26
N ASP A 196 -28.97 1.66 -6.36
CA ASP A 196 -30.25 1.99 -7.02
C ASP A 196 -30.90 0.74 -7.64
N LEU A 197 -30.11 -0.11 -8.32
CA LEU A 197 -30.56 -1.42 -8.82
C LEU A 197 -31.02 -2.39 -7.72
N LEU A 198 -30.59 -2.18 -6.46
CA LEU A 198 -31.02 -2.96 -5.30
C LEU A 198 -32.11 -2.26 -4.46
N GLY A 199 -32.67 -1.15 -4.95
CA GLY A 199 -33.72 -0.39 -4.25
C GLY A 199 -33.27 0.23 -2.90
N LYS A 200 -31.96 0.37 -2.68
CA LYS A 200 -31.37 0.89 -1.44
C LYS A 200 -31.37 2.43 -1.43
N LYS A 201 -31.18 3.00 -0.24
CA LYS A 201 -31.22 4.47 -0.02
C LYS A 201 -30.02 5.02 0.75
N ASN A 202 -28.91 4.28 0.77
CA ASN A 202 -27.67 4.74 1.40
C ASN A 202 -26.95 5.79 0.56
N ASN A 203 -26.16 6.63 1.19
CA ASN A 203 -25.28 7.59 0.54
C ASN A 203 -24.01 6.87 0.03
N VAL A 204 -23.36 7.45 -0.98
CA VAL A 204 -22.04 7.06 -1.45
C VAL A 204 -21.21 8.33 -1.61
N ILE A 205 -20.06 8.35 -0.93
CA ILE A 205 -19.18 9.51 -0.79
C ILE A 205 -17.77 9.12 -1.24
N SER A 206 -17.23 9.82 -2.23
CA SER A 206 -15.86 9.65 -2.74
C SER A 206 -15.00 10.84 -2.32
N VAL A 207 -14.01 10.64 -1.45
CA VAL A 207 -13.09 11.69 -0.98
C VAL A 207 -11.79 11.62 -1.78
N ILE A 208 -11.58 12.60 -2.66
CA ILE A 208 -10.48 12.64 -3.63
C ILE A 208 -9.64 13.92 -3.48
N GLY A 209 -8.33 13.82 -3.66
CA GLY A 209 -7.40 14.97 -3.58
C GLY A 209 -7.19 15.67 -4.92
N ASP A 210 -6.82 16.95 -4.88
CA ASP A 210 -6.50 17.75 -6.08
C ASP A 210 -5.45 17.11 -7.01
N GLY A 211 -4.45 16.41 -6.44
CA GLY A 211 -3.48 15.63 -7.23
C GLY A 211 -4.10 14.45 -7.97
N ALA A 212 -5.06 13.74 -7.38
CA ALA A 212 -5.71 12.58 -7.99
C ALA A 212 -6.72 12.98 -9.08
N MET A 213 -7.23 14.22 -9.05
CA MET A 213 -8.03 14.81 -10.14
C MET A 213 -7.23 15.12 -11.42
N THR A 214 -5.92 14.79 -11.47
CA THR A 214 -5.13 14.92 -12.72
C THR A 214 -5.20 13.66 -13.61
N ALA A 215 -5.67 12.53 -13.10
CA ALA A 215 -5.73 11.25 -13.84
C ALA A 215 -6.96 11.14 -14.76
N GLY A 216 -6.80 10.50 -15.93
CA GLY A 216 -7.88 10.24 -16.90
C GLY A 216 -9.12 9.59 -16.28
N GLN A 217 -8.94 8.52 -15.49
CA GLN A 217 -10.03 7.78 -14.84
C GLN A 217 -10.94 8.67 -13.96
N ALA A 218 -10.42 9.75 -13.37
CA ALA A 218 -11.24 10.66 -12.59
C ALA A 218 -12.22 11.45 -13.49
N TYR A 219 -11.79 11.88 -14.67
CA TYR A 219 -12.64 12.54 -15.66
C TYR A 219 -13.62 11.57 -16.32
N GLU A 220 -13.16 10.37 -16.70
CA GLU A 220 -14.00 9.29 -17.24
C GLU A 220 -15.16 8.97 -16.30
N ALA A 221 -14.87 8.84 -15.00
CA ALA A 221 -15.86 8.56 -13.96
C ALA A 221 -16.80 9.74 -13.69
N MET A 222 -16.32 10.98 -13.66
CA MET A 222 -17.19 12.17 -13.52
C MET A 222 -18.14 12.32 -14.73
N ASN A 223 -17.60 12.20 -15.95
CA ASN A 223 -18.38 12.28 -17.19
C ASN A 223 -19.48 11.20 -17.22
N ASN A 224 -19.16 9.97 -16.80
CA ASN A 224 -20.15 8.90 -16.71
C ASN A 224 -21.15 9.10 -15.56
N ALA A 225 -20.75 9.69 -14.43
CA ALA A 225 -21.65 10.00 -13.32
C ALA A 225 -22.72 11.02 -13.71
N GLY A 226 -22.33 12.10 -14.40
CA GLY A 226 -23.25 13.10 -14.94
C GLY A 226 -24.18 12.55 -16.03
N TYR A 227 -23.65 11.77 -16.97
CA TYR A 227 -24.46 11.10 -17.99
C TYR A 227 -25.53 10.15 -17.40
N LEU A 228 -25.24 9.51 -16.27
CA LEU A 228 -26.17 8.60 -15.57
C LEU A 228 -27.09 9.30 -14.56
N ASP A 229 -26.93 10.61 -14.33
CA ASP A 229 -27.60 11.38 -13.25
C ASP A 229 -27.54 10.67 -11.87
N SER A 230 -26.43 9.97 -11.61
CA SER A 230 -26.36 9.05 -10.48
C SER A 230 -26.05 9.80 -9.18
N ASN A 231 -26.93 9.67 -8.18
CA ASN A 231 -26.75 10.30 -6.87
C ASN A 231 -25.47 9.78 -6.16
N LEU A 232 -24.41 10.56 -6.28
CA LEU A 232 -23.04 10.30 -5.83
C LEU A 232 -22.44 11.61 -5.29
N ILE A 233 -21.87 11.56 -4.08
CA ILE A 233 -21.21 12.72 -3.48
C ILE A 233 -19.71 12.59 -3.72
N VAL A 234 -19.11 13.56 -4.41
CA VAL A 234 -17.65 13.70 -4.58
C VAL A 234 -17.17 14.83 -3.68
N VAL A 235 -16.25 14.55 -2.76
CA VAL A 235 -15.58 15.58 -1.95
C VAL A 235 -14.18 15.79 -2.49
N LEU A 236 -13.98 16.90 -3.18
CA LEU A 236 -12.68 17.35 -3.68
C LEU A 236 -11.95 18.09 -2.57
N ASN A 237 -10.91 17.47 -2.04
CA ASN A 237 -9.99 18.04 -1.07
C ASN A 237 -8.81 18.73 -1.78
N ASP A 238 -8.91 20.04 -2.01
CA ASP A 238 -7.82 20.84 -2.57
C ASP A 238 -6.86 21.31 -1.46
N ASN A 239 -5.65 20.78 -1.47
CA ASN A 239 -4.55 21.16 -0.58
C ASN A 239 -3.35 21.76 -1.33
N LYS A 240 -3.53 22.08 -2.62
CA LYS A 240 -2.51 22.62 -3.55
C LYS A 240 -1.21 21.82 -3.61
N GLN A 241 -1.26 20.53 -3.29
CA GLN A 241 -0.09 19.66 -3.20
C GLN A 241 -0.48 18.22 -3.52
N VAL A 242 0.33 17.57 -4.35
CA VAL A 242 0.10 16.18 -4.73
C VAL A 242 0.31 15.24 -3.53
N SER A 243 -0.40 14.12 -3.52
CA SER A 243 -0.29 13.02 -2.56
C SER A 243 0.99 12.17 -2.70
N LEU A 244 1.94 12.60 -3.52
CA LEU A 244 3.19 11.92 -3.84
C LEU A 244 4.39 12.76 -3.40
N PRO A 245 5.61 12.19 -3.32
CA PRO A 245 6.85 12.96 -3.13
C PRO A 245 7.20 13.77 -4.40
N THR A 246 6.41 14.77 -4.74
CA THR A 246 6.69 15.75 -5.82
C THR A 246 7.69 16.84 -5.42
N ALA A 247 8.20 16.81 -4.19
CA ALA A 247 9.12 17.83 -3.69
C ALA A 247 10.34 18.00 -4.62
N THR A 248 10.47 19.22 -5.15
CA THR A 248 11.73 19.67 -5.75
C THR A 248 12.80 19.75 -4.65
N LEU A 249 14.07 19.80 -5.03
CA LEU A 249 15.16 19.93 -4.05
C LEU A 249 15.12 21.25 -3.25
N ASP A 250 14.28 22.21 -3.65
CA ASP A 250 14.16 23.54 -3.06
C ASP A 250 12.78 23.80 -2.41
N GLY A 251 11.83 22.87 -2.52
CA GLY A 251 10.48 23.02 -1.93
C GLY A 251 9.39 22.11 -2.54
N PRO A 252 8.18 22.11 -1.96
CA PRO A 252 7.06 21.31 -2.45
C PRO A 252 6.60 21.82 -3.82
N ALA A 253 6.41 20.92 -4.79
CA ALA A 253 5.87 21.31 -6.09
C ALA A 253 4.34 21.43 -6.04
N THR A 254 3.81 22.45 -6.71
CA THR A 254 2.38 22.56 -7.01
C THR A 254 1.94 21.49 -8.00
N PRO A 255 0.73 20.92 -7.88
CA PRO A 255 0.18 20.01 -8.88
C PRO A 255 0.18 20.64 -10.28
N VAL A 256 0.73 19.92 -11.24
CA VAL A 256 0.74 20.33 -12.65
C VAL A 256 -0.59 20.03 -13.31
N GLY A 257 -1.00 20.91 -14.24
CA GLY A 257 -2.23 20.75 -15.01
C GLY A 257 -3.05 22.02 -15.13
N ALA A 258 -3.86 22.10 -16.20
CA ALA A 258 -4.78 23.20 -16.43
C ALA A 258 -5.88 23.27 -15.36
N LEU A 259 -6.40 22.11 -14.89
CA LEU A 259 -7.41 22.07 -13.83
C LEU A 259 -6.86 22.58 -12.50
N SER A 260 -5.69 22.10 -12.05
CA SER A 260 -5.04 22.58 -10.81
C SER A 260 -4.77 24.09 -10.87
N SER A 261 -4.37 24.59 -12.03
CA SER A 261 -4.24 26.04 -12.30
C SER A 261 -5.58 26.78 -12.27
N ALA A 262 -6.69 26.15 -12.69
CA ALA A 262 -8.03 26.74 -12.66
C ALA A 262 -8.61 26.75 -11.24
N LEU A 263 -8.46 25.67 -10.46
CA LEU A 263 -8.82 25.60 -9.04
C LEU A 263 -8.09 26.67 -8.23
N ALA A 264 -6.77 26.80 -8.42
CA ALA A 264 -5.98 27.86 -7.81
C ALA A 264 -6.44 29.28 -8.22
N LYS A 265 -6.82 29.50 -9.49
CA LYS A 265 -7.37 30.78 -9.97
C LYS A 265 -8.76 31.10 -9.40
N LEU A 266 -9.63 30.09 -9.24
CA LEU A 266 -10.94 30.24 -8.60
C LEU A 266 -10.78 30.72 -7.16
N GLN A 267 -9.94 30.04 -6.37
CA GLN A 267 -9.60 30.43 -5.00
C GLN A 267 -8.94 31.82 -4.92
N ALA A 268 -8.01 32.13 -5.83
CA ALA A 268 -7.29 33.41 -5.84
C ALA A 268 -8.12 34.60 -6.36
N SER A 269 -9.33 34.35 -6.90
CA SER A 269 -10.11 35.38 -7.55
C SER A 269 -10.52 36.50 -6.58
N THR A 270 -10.19 37.74 -6.93
CA THR A 270 -10.45 38.91 -6.07
C THR A 270 -11.94 39.20 -5.89
N LYS A 271 -12.81 38.64 -6.75
CA LYS A 271 -14.26 38.59 -6.53
C LYS A 271 -14.60 37.75 -5.29
N PHE A 272 -14.20 36.48 -5.24
CA PHE A 272 -14.42 35.63 -4.05
C PHE A 272 -13.78 36.20 -2.78
N ARG A 273 -12.57 36.77 -2.86
CA ARG A 273 -11.93 37.40 -1.69
C ARG A 273 -12.74 38.58 -1.15
N LYS A 274 -13.20 39.50 -2.02
CA LYS A 274 -14.08 40.61 -1.62
C LYS A 274 -15.45 40.13 -1.13
N LEU A 275 -15.94 39.00 -1.62
CA LEU A 275 -17.19 38.37 -1.19
C LEU A 275 -17.09 37.84 0.26
N ARG A 276 -15.99 37.14 0.58
CA ARG A 276 -15.68 36.64 1.93
C ARG A 276 -15.50 37.79 2.94
N GLU A 277 -14.91 38.91 2.52
CA GLU A 277 -14.80 40.16 3.30
C GLU A 277 -16.17 40.85 3.51
N ALA A 278 -17.00 40.91 2.47
CA ALA A 278 -18.35 41.48 2.54
C ALA A 278 -19.28 40.68 3.47
N ALA A 279 -19.27 39.35 3.37
CA ALA A 279 -19.98 38.48 4.29
C ALA A 279 -19.58 38.76 5.76
N LYS A 280 -18.27 38.80 6.04
CA LYS A 280 -17.71 39.14 7.38
C LYS A 280 -18.04 40.56 7.88
N SER A 281 -18.45 41.46 6.99
CA SER A 281 -18.84 42.84 7.31
C SER A 281 -20.34 42.96 7.58
N ILE A 282 -21.17 42.26 6.81
CA ILE A 282 -22.63 42.16 7.04
C ILE A 282 -22.90 41.48 8.38
N THR A 283 -22.11 40.45 8.75
CA THR A 283 -22.11 39.82 10.08
C THR A 283 -21.56 40.70 11.21
N LYS A 284 -21.39 42.01 11.01
CA LYS A 284 -21.13 42.99 12.08
C LYS A 284 -22.20 44.08 12.24
N GLN A 285 -23.21 44.12 11.36
CA GLN A 285 -24.26 45.15 11.39
C GLN A 285 -25.68 44.62 11.64
N ILE A 286 -25.90 43.30 11.59
CA ILE A 286 -27.23 42.70 11.76
C ILE A 286 -27.30 41.91 13.07
N GLY A 287 -28.29 42.23 13.91
CA GLY A 287 -28.45 41.68 15.26
C GLY A 287 -28.62 40.15 15.32
N GLY A 288 -28.24 39.56 16.46
CA GLY A 288 -27.92 38.14 16.64
C GLY A 288 -29.04 37.09 16.52
N GLN A 289 -30.19 37.40 15.90
CA GLN A 289 -31.25 36.42 15.60
C GLN A 289 -31.57 36.28 14.10
N ALA A 290 -31.22 37.24 13.25
CA ALA A 290 -31.33 37.10 11.78
C ALA A 290 -30.05 36.51 11.14
N HIS A 291 -29.02 36.27 11.96
CA HIS A 291 -27.62 36.18 11.56
C HIS A 291 -27.27 34.89 10.80
N GLN A 292 -27.61 33.73 11.37
CA GLN A 292 -27.24 32.41 10.84
C GLN A 292 -27.99 32.05 9.55
N VAL A 293 -29.19 32.60 9.34
CA VAL A 293 -30.01 32.35 8.15
C VAL A 293 -29.52 33.18 6.96
N ALA A 294 -29.29 34.49 7.15
CA ALA A 294 -28.93 35.39 6.04
C ALA A 294 -27.61 34.99 5.35
N ALA A 295 -26.55 34.73 6.12
CA ALA A 295 -25.24 34.36 5.57
C ALA A 295 -25.28 33.00 4.84
N LYS A 296 -25.92 31.98 5.43
CA LYS A 296 -26.02 30.63 4.85
C LYS A 296 -27.00 30.52 3.67
N VAL A 297 -27.75 31.58 3.37
CA VAL A 297 -28.57 31.71 2.14
C VAL A 297 -27.79 32.42 1.02
N ASP A 298 -27.08 33.52 1.32
CA ASP A 298 -26.34 34.31 0.33
C ASP A 298 -25.15 33.57 -0.31
N GLN A 299 -24.62 32.54 0.37
CA GLN A 299 -23.63 31.62 -0.22
C GLN A 299 -24.28 30.54 -1.09
N TYR A 300 -25.45 30.02 -0.70
CA TYR A 300 -26.19 28.98 -1.43
C TYR A 300 -26.83 29.51 -2.73
N ALA A 301 -27.42 30.70 -2.69
CA ALA A 301 -28.02 31.33 -3.87
C ALA A 301 -27.01 31.57 -5.00
N ARG A 302 -25.71 31.64 -4.70
CA ARG A 302 -24.68 31.91 -5.73
C ARG A 302 -24.38 30.72 -6.63
N GLY A 303 -24.55 29.48 -6.16
CA GLY A 303 -24.57 28.30 -7.04
C GLY A 303 -25.74 28.33 -8.03
N MET A 304 -26.81 29.06 -7.72
CA MET A 304 -27.97 29.28 -8.61
C MET A 304 -27.87 30.56 -9.46
N ILE A 305 -26.82 31.37 -9.26
CA ILE A 305 -26.57 32.64 -9.99
C ILE A 305 -25.36 32.52 -10.92
N SER A 306 -24.50 31.50 -10.72
CA SER A 306 -23.76 30.90 -11.83
C SER A 306 -24.73 30.55 -12.95
N ALA A 307 -24.48 31.04 -14.16
CA ALA A 307 -25.17 30.53 -15.34
C ALA A 307 -24.77 29.05 -15.54
N PRO A 308 -25.66 28.17 -16.02
CA PRO A 308 -25.29 26.82 -16.42
C PRO A 308 -24.08 26.86 -17.36
N GLY A 309 -23.04 26.08 -17.05
CA GLY A 309 -21.74 26.14 -17.72
C GLY A 309 -20.72 27.12 -17.12
N SER A 310 -20.78 27.42 -15.81
CA SER A 310 -19.80 28.31 -15.15
C SER A 310 -18.47 27.63 -14.80
N THR A 311 -18.48 26.30 -14.68
CA THR A 311 -17.33 25.45 -14.33
C THR A 311 -17.32 24.16 -15.14
N LEU A 312 -16.13 23.56 -15.30
CA LEU A 312 -15.95 22.26 -15.95
C LEU A 312 -16.80 21.14 -15.31
N PHE A 313 -17.07 21.23 -14.00
CA PHE A 313 -17.85 20.21 -13.29
C PHE A 313 -19.33 20.27 -13.64
N GLU A 314 -19.89 21.47 -13.81
CA GLU A 314 -21.28 21.67 -14.24
C GLU A 314 -21.48 21.22 -15.69
N GLU A 315 -20.52 21.48 -16.59
CA GLU A 315 -20.51 20.96 -17.97
C GLU A 315 -20.42 19.42 -18.04
N LEU A 316 -19.77 18.79 -17.05
CA LEU A 316 -19.76 17.34 -16.87
C LEU A 316 -21.03 16.80 -16.17
N GLY A 317 -21.99 17.66 -15.84
CA GLY A 317 -23.27 17.28 -15.22
C GLY A 317 -23.23 17.14 -13.69
N LEU A 318 -22.20 17.66 -13.00
CA LEU A 318 -22.11 17.63 -11.54
C LEU A 318 -22.56 18.95 -10.90
N TYR A 319 -23.43 18.88 -9.89
CA TYR A 319 -23.82 20.05 -9.10
C TYR A 319 -22.65 20.49 -8.19
N TYR A 320 -22.11 21.68 -8.44
CA TYR A 320 -20.87 22.16 -7.81
C TYR A 320 -21.12 23.03 -6.56
N ILE A 321 -20.43 22.71 -5.47
CA ILE A 321 -20.51 23.42 -4.18
C ILE A 321 -19.09 23.77 -3.71
N GLY A 322 -18.66 25.03 -3.83
CA GLY A 322 -17.41 25.52 -3.22
C GLY A 322 -16.71 26.66 -3.97
N PRO A 323 -15.45 26.98 -3.64
CA PRO A 323 -14.65 26.39 -2.57
C PRO A 323 -15.10 26.82 -1.17
N VAL A 324 -15.13 25.89 -0.22
CA VAL A 324 -15.37 26.15 1.23
C VAL A 324 -14.13 25.82 2.07
N ASP A 325 -14.13 26.22 3.35
CA ASP A 325 -13.03 25.91 4.26
C ASP A 325 -13.13 24.46 4.75
N GLY A 326 -12.09 23.65 4.53
CA GLY A 326 -12.05 22.25 4.96
C GLY A 326 -11.69 22.04 6.43
N HIS A 327 -11.50 23.12 7.19
CA HIS A 327 -11.26 23.09 8.63
C HIS A 327 -12.37 23.76 9.46
N ASP A 328 -13.42 24.28 8.83
CA ASP A 328 -14.61 24.75 9.54
C ASP A 328 -15.61 23.60 9.70
N VAL A 329 -15.72 23.06 10.92
CA VAL A 329 -16.59 21.92 11.22
C VAL A 329 -18.07 22.29 11.13
N GLU A 330 -18.45 23.55 11.43
CA GLU A 330 -19.86 23.95 11.36
C GLU A 330 -20.33 24.05 9.90
N ASP A 331 -19.52 24.66 9.02
CA ASP A 331 -19.82 24.73 7.59
C ASP A 331 -19.81 23.33 6.94
N LEU A 332 -18.82 22.48 7.26
CA LEU A 332 -18.77 21.09 6.75
C LEU A 332 -20.02 20.29 7.15
N VAL A 333 -20.39 20.29 8.44
CA VAL A 333 -21.61 19.59 8.90
C VAL A 333 -22.85 20.18 8.22
N THR A 334 -23.00 21.51 8.19
CA THR A 334 -24.11 22.20 7.52
C THR A 334 -24.27 21.78 6.06
N ILE A 335 -23.16 21.67 5.32
CA ILE A 335 -23.16 21.31 3.89
C ILE A 335 -23.52 19.83 3.72
N PHE A 336 -22.90 18.93 4.49
CA PHE A 336 -23.19 17.50 4.38
C PHE A 336 -24.62 17.15 4.80
N GLU A 337 -25.17 17.78 5.84
CA GLU A 337 -26.57 17.59 6.24
C GLU A 337 -27.52 18.04 5.13
N LYS A 338 -27.30 19.23 4.55
CA LYS A 338 -28.11 19.73 3.43
C LYS A 338 -28.05 18.81 2.22
N VAL A 339 -26.85 18.37 1.81
CA VAL A 339 -26.69 17.46 0.66
C VAL A 339 -27.32 16.08 0.93
N LYS A 340 -27.16 15.53 2.14
CA LYS A 340 -27.81 14.28 2.57
C LYS A 340 -29.34 14.39 2.60
N ALA A 341 -29.89 15.59 2.79
CA ALA A 341 -31.32 15.86 2.80
C ALA A 341 -31.91 16.17 1.40
N MET A 342 -31.09 16.36 0.37
CA MET A 342 -31.57 16.63 -0.99
C MET A 342 -32.14 15.35 -1.63
N PRO A 343 -33.39 15.36 -2.13
CA PRO A 343 -33.95 14.23 -2.86
C PRO A 343 -33.36 14.17 -4.28
N ALA A 344 -32.50 13.17 -4.53
CA ALA A 344 -31.91 12.88 -5.84
C ALA A 344 -31.29 14.11 -6.57
N PRO A 345 -30.22 14.73 -6.01
CA PRO A 345 -29.60 15.94 -6.57
C PRO A 345 -28.66 15.68 -7.77
N GLY A 346 -28.78 14.52 -8.44
CA GLY A 346 -27.74 14.03 -9.35
C GLY A 346 -26.39 13.81 -8.64
N PRO A 347 -25.26 13.76 -9.37
CA PRO A 347 -23.94 13.75 -8.78
C PRO A 347 -23.54 15.14 -8.28
N VAL A 348 -23.00 15.23 -7.06
CA VAL A 348 -22.64 16.49 -6.38
C VAL A 348 -21.14 16.55 -6.15
N LEU A 349 -20.48 17.65 -6.52
CA LEU A 349 -19.06 17.89 -6.20
C LEU A 349 -18.91 19.01 -5.15
N ILE A 350 -18.46 18.62 -3.97
CA ILE A 350 -18.17 19.51 -2.84
C ILE A 350 -16.66 19.80 -2.82
N HIS A 351 -16.27 21.03 -3.14
CA HIS A 351 -14.88 21.47 -3.17
C HIS A 351 -14.53 22.14 -1.83
N ILE A 352 -13.69 21.47 -1.05
CA ILE A 352 -13.13 21.97 0.23
C ILE A 352 -11.66 22.34 0.03
N VAL A 353 -11.16 23.30 0.82
CA VAL A 353 -9.76 23.71 0.82
C VAL A 353 -9.12 23.39 2.16
N THR A 354 -8.01 22.63 2.17
CA THR A 354 -7.31 22.24 3.42
C THR A 354 -5.81 22.56 3.38
N ASP A 355 -5.21 22.66 4.58
CA ASP A 355 -3.77 22.79 4.75
C ASP A 355 -3.14 21.41 5.06
N LYS A 356 -2.24 20.95 4.19
CA LYS A 356 -1.47 19.72 4.41
C LYS A 356 -0.61 19.86 5.67
N GLY A 357 -0.93 19.10 6.72
CA GLY A 357 -0.25 19.15 8.01
C GLY A 357 -0.93 19.98 9.10
N LYS A 358 -2.15 20.49 8.84
CA LYS A 358 -2.88 21.42 9.72
C LYS A 358 -2.76 21.13 11.20
N GLY A 359 -2.41 22.15 11.98
CA GLY A 359 -2.38 22.14 13.43
C GLY A 359 -1.20 21.38 14.03
N TYR A 360 -0.20 20.99 13.23
CA TYR A 360 1.07 20.44 13.70
C TYR A 360 2.23 21.27 13.16
N PRO A 361 2.72 22.29 13.90
CA PRO A 361 3.65 23.30 13.39
C PRO A 361 4.94 22.77 12.72
N PRO A 362 5.57 21.66 13.17
CA PRO A 362 6.73 21.09 12.47
C PRO A 362 6.39 20.58 11.06
N ALA A 363 5.19 20.02 10.83
CA ALA A 363 4.75 19.63 9.49
C ALA A 363 4.34 20.85 8.65
N GLU A 364 3.73 21.86 9.26
CA GLU A 364 3.39 23.11 8.57
C GLU A 364 4.65 23.88 8.12
N ALA A 365 5.75 23.80 8.88
CA ALA A 365 7.03 24.43 8.56
C ALA A 365 7.92 23.64 7.57
N ALA A 366 7.76 22.31 7.49
CA ALA A 366 8.61 21.45 6.67
C ALA A 366 8.38 21.63 5.15
N SER A 367 9.44 21.52 4.35
CA SER A 367 9.39 21.64 2.88
C SER A 367 8.69 20.46 2.21
N ASP A 368 8.83 19.24 2.73
CA ASP A 368 8.05 18.06 2.33
C ASP A 368 6.68 17.96 3.06
N LYS A 369 6.35 19.00 3.86
CA LYS A 369 5.24 19.04 4.81
C LYS A 369 5.17 17.81 5.74
N MET A 370 6.29 17.13 6.01
CA MET A 370 6.31 15.83 6.71
C MET A 370 5.27 14.82 6.15
N HIS A 371 5.14 14.75 4.82
CA HIS A 371 4.17 13.87 4.16
C HIS A 371 4.38 12.39 4.48
N GLY A 372 5.58 11.87 4.23
CA GLY A 372 5.98 10.51 4.58
C GLY A 372 7.06 10.52 5.66
N VAL A 373 6.70 10.12 6.88
CA VAL A 373 7.61 10.15 8.04
C VAL A 373 8.06 8.76 8.46
N VAL A 374 9.30 8.66 8.96
CA VAL A 374 9.75 7.57 9.84
C VAL A 374 9.37 7.91 11.30
N LYS A 375 9.90 7.20 12.30
CA LYS A 375 9.76 7.61 13.72
C LYS A 375 10.32 9.03 13.92
N PHE A 376 9.67 9.86 14.72
CA PHE A 376 10.09 11.25 14.95
C PHE A 376 9.81 11.73 16.38
N ASP A 377 10.48 12.79 16.78
CA ASP A 377 10.21 13.53 18.02
C ASP A 377 9.00 14.46 17.83
N PRO A 378 7.88 14.31 18.56
CA PRO A 378 6.68 15.12 18.34
C PRO A 378 6.81 16.61 18.65
N LYS A 379 7.78 17.01 19.49
CA LYS A 379 7.93 18.41 19.89
C LYS A 379 8.67 19.23 18.83
N THR A 380 9.61 18.59 18.13
CA THR A 380 10.53 19.22 17.18
C THR A 380 10.27 18.81 15.72
N GLY A 381 9.56 17.71 15.49
CA GLY A 381 9.44 17.07 14.18
C GLY A 381 10.69 16.32 13.71
N GLN A 382 11.75 16.25 14.53
CA GLN A 382 13.02 15.63 14.12
C GLN A 382 12.85 14.13 13.85
N GLN A 383 13.06 13.72 12.59
CA GLN A 383 12.92 12.33 12.17
C GLN A 383 14.16 11.50 12.49
N PHE A 384 13.98 10.37 13.18
CA PHE A 384 15.03 9.43 13.55
C PHE A 384 15.42 8.52 12.36
N LYS A 385 16.09 9.10 11.37
CA LYS A 385 16.64 8.38 10.21
C LYS A 385 18.04 7.86 10.55
N PRO A 386 18.31 6.53 10.49
CA PRO A 386 19.68 6.04 10.57
C PRO A 386 20.47 6.57 9.37
N LYS A 387 21.73 6.99 9.58
CA LYS A 387 22.58 7.44 8.48
C LYS A 387 22.96 6.23 7.60
N PRO A 388 22.57 6.19 6.32
CA PRO A 388 22.92 5.07 5.45
C PRO A 388 24.40 5.11 5.09
N SER A 389 24.97 3.93 4.80
CA SER A 389 26.34 3.75 4.29
C SER A 389 26.48 4.05 2.79
N THR A 390 25.37 3.97 2.06
CA THR A 390 25.26 4.03 0.60
C THR A 390 24.08 4.92 0.19
N LEU A 391 24.00 5.30 -1.09
CA LEU A 391 22.87 6.07 -1.61
C LEU A 391 21.68 5.16 -1.93
N THR A 392 20.51 5.74 -2.22
CA THR A 392 19.36 4.98 -2.72
C THR A 392 19.56 4.59 -4.19
N TYR A 393 18.98 3.46 -4.64
CA TYR A 393 18.95 3.12 -6.07
C TYR A 393 18.35 4.27 -6.91
N THR A 394 17.30 4.92 -6.40
CA THR A 394 16.73 6.18 -6.92
C THR A 394 17.79 7.24 -7.26
N GLN A 395 18.73 7.46 -6.33
CA GLN A 395 19.75 8.50 -6.46
C GLN A 395 20.89 8.06 -7.39
N TYR A 396 21.31 6.79 -7.34
CA TYR A 396 22.27 6.25 -8.30
C TYR A 396 21.74 6.30 -9.75
N PHE A 397 20.45 5.99 -9.96
CA PHE A 397 19.77 6.21 -11.24
C PHE A 397 19.80 7.68 -11.66
N ALA A 398 19.35 8.59 -10.80
CA ALA A 398 19.24 10.01 -11.13
C ALA A 398 20.62 10.65 -11.44
N GLU A 399 21.65 10.34 -10.66
CA GLU A 399 23.01 10.84 -10.91
C GLU A 399 23.59 10.29 -12.21
N SER A 400 23.36 9.02 -12.55
CA SER A 400 23.84 8.43 -13.80
C SER A 400 23.07 8.94 -15.03
N LEU A 401 21.74 9.11 -14.92
CA LEU A 401 20.94 9.72 -15.98
C LEU A 401 21.33 11.19 -16.24
N ILE A 402 21.70 11.93 -15.19
CA ILE A 402 22.31 13.26 -15.34
C ILE A 402 23.62 13.17 -16.13
N LYS A 403 24.48 12.16 -15.88
CA LYS A 403 25.76 12.01 -16.58
C LYS A 403 25.61 11.64 -18.06
N GLU A 404 24.59 10.87 -18.44
CA GLU A 404 24.27 10.67 -19.85
C GLU A 404 23.69 11.94 -20.48
N ALA A 405 22.78 12.64 -19.79
CA ALA A 405 22.19 13.88 -20.31
C ALA A 405 23.15 15.09 -20.32
N GLU A 406 24.28 15.03 -19.61
CA GLU A 406 25.40 15.97 -19.77
C GLU A 406 26.19 15.73 -21.08
N ALA A 407 26.10 14.53 -21.66
CA ALA A 407 26.75 14.18 -22.93
C ALA A 407 25.80 14.21 -24.14
N ASP A 408 24.53 13.84 -23.97
CA ASP A 408 23.51 13.84 -25.02
C ASP A 408 22.40 14.87 -24.72
N ASN A 409 22.24 15.86 -25.62
CA ASN A 409 21.25 16.92 -25.47
C ASN A 409 19.81 16.46 -25.79
N LYS A 410 19.64 15.31 -26.46
CA LYS A 410 18.33 14.71 -26.78
C LYS A 410 17.70 13.97 -25.60
N ILE A 411 18.47 13.61 -24.58
CA ILE A 411 17.92 12.94 -23.39
C ILE A 411 16.98 13.90 -22.64
N VAL A 412 15.75 13.44 -22.44
CA VAL A 412 14.71 14.12 -21.67
C VAL A 412 14.11 13.14 -20.67
N ALA A 413 13.65 13.64 -19.52
CA ALA A 413 13.13 12.83 -18.44
C ALA A 413 11.65 13.15 -18.17
N ILE A 414 10.85 12.14 -17.84
CA ILE A 414 9.40 12.25 -17.67
C ILE A 414 9.00 11.51 -16.39
N HIS A 415 8.11 12.10 -15.58
CA HIS A 415 7.45 11.40 -14.48
C HIS A 415 5.96 11.73 -14.37
N ALA A 416 5.17 10.76 -13.90
CA ALA A 416 3.82 10.99 -13.41
C ALA A 416 3.87 11.43 -11.94
N ALA A 417 4.02 12.73 -11.67
CA ALA A 417 4.04 13.35 -10.34
C ALA A 417 4.93 12.68 -9.27
N MET A 418 6.08 12.13 -9.67
CA MET A 418 6.99 11.38 -8.79
C MET A 418 8.42 11.94 -8.77
N GLY A 419 8.62 13.26 -8.95
CA GLY A 419 9.95 13.88 -9.05
C GLY A 419 10.94 13.47 -7.95
N GLY A 420 10.56 13.57 -6.67
CA GLY A 420 11.38 13.07 -5.55
C GLY A 420 11.24 11.57 -5.27
N GLY A 421 10.23 10.92 -5.83
CA GLY A 421 10.05 9.47 -5.78
C GLY A 421 11.02 8.72 -6.71
N THR A 422 11.24 9.23 -7.90
CA THR A 422 12.08 8.64 -8.97
C THR A 422 13.44 9.33 -9.11
N GLY A 423 13.71 10.37 -8.31
CA GLY A 423 14.96 11.14 -8.35
C GLY A 423 15.05 12.13 -9.53
N LEU A 424 14.00 12.24 -10.35
CA LEU A 424 13.96 13.24 -11.41
C LEU A 424 13.88 14.69 -10.90
N ASN A 425 13.66 14.94 -9.60
CA ASN A 425 13.88 16.26 -9.01
C ASN A 425 15.36 16.71 -9.03
N TYR A 426 16.32 15.77 -8.96
CA TYR A 426 17.74 16.06 -9.22
C TYR A 426 17.96 16.40 -10.70
N PHE A 427 17.35 15.64 -11.62
CA PHE A 427 17.44 15.88 -13.06
C PHE A 427 16.83 17.24 -13.45
N GLN A 428 15.64 17.56 -12.94
CA GLN A 428 14.95 18.84 -13.15
C GLN A 428 15.79 20.03 -12.67
N LYS A 429 16.46 19.92 -11.51
CA LYS A 429 17.36 20.97 -11.02
C LYS A 429 18.57 21.19 -11.93
N ARG A 430 19.06 20.14 -12.60
CA ARG A 430 20.17 20.23 -13.56
C ARG A 430 19.72 20.69 -14.95
N PHE A 431 18.52 20.32 -15.37
CA PHE A 431 17.97 20.48 -16.72
C PHE A 431 16.45 20.81 -16.69
N PRO A 432 16.05 22.01 -16.23
CA PRO A 432 14.63 22.33 -16.00
C PRO A 432 13.78 22.25 -17.27
N ASN A 433 14.35 22.58 -18.43
CA ASN A 433 13.65 22.55 -19.72
C ASN A 433 13.66 21.16 -20.40
N ARG A 434 14.16 20.11 -19.74
CA ARG A 434 14.19 18.71 -20.24
C ARG A 434 13.56 17.71 -19.27
N CYS A 435 12.87 18.17 -18.24
CA CYS A 435 12.17 17.33 -17.27
C CYS A 435 10.69 17.66 -17.24
N PHE A 436 9.84 16.67 -17.51
CA PHE A 436 8.39 16.85 -17.66
C PHE A 436 7.63 16.12 -16.55
N ASP A 437 6.85 16.86 -15.77
CA ASP A 437 5.82 16.28 -14.91
C ASP A 437 4.48 16.31 -15.66
N VAL A 438 3.80 15.16 -15.74
CA VAL A 438 2.49 15.04 -16.41
C VAL A 438 1.31 14.94 -15.43
N GLY A 439 1.57 15.07 -14.12
CA GLY A 439 0.55 14.80 -13.08
C GLY A 439 0.45 13.30 -12.78
N ILE A 440 -0.59 12.87 -12.05
CA ILE A 440 -0.83 11.43 -11.82
C ILE A 440 -1.56 10.85 -13.04
N ALA A 441 -0.85 10.76 -14.16
CA ALA A 441 -1.40 10.34 -15.44
C ALA A 441 -0.40 9.43 -16.16
N GLU A 442 -0.22 8.21 -15.66
CA GLU A 442 0.75 7.25 -16.18
C GLU A 442 0.50 6.87 -17.65
N GLN A 443 -0.75 6.76 -18.09
CA GLN A 443 -1.07 6.56 -19.52
C GLN A 443 -0.50 7.70 -20.36
N HIS A 444 -0.74 8.94 -19.91
CA HIS A 444 -0.23 10.12 -20.59
C HIS A 444 1.29 10.18 -20.57
N ALA A 445 1.96 9.77 -19.48
CA ALA A 445 3.43 9.70 -19.43
C ALA A 445 4.01 8.79 -20.54
N VAL A 446 3.38 7.63 -20.79
CA VAL A 446 3.81 6.68 -21.81
C VAL A 446 3.56 7.24 -23.23
N THR A 447 2.35 7.70 -23.55
CA THR A 447 2.05 8.25 -24.89
C THR A 447 2.79 9.57 -25.16
N PHE A 448 3.05 10.38 -24.14
CA PHE A 448 3.88 11.59 -24.24
C PHE A 448 5.35 11.23 -24.50
N ALA A 449 5.87 10.17 -23.87
CA ALA A 449 7.18 9.62 -24.22
C ALA A 449 7.23 9.12 -25.66
N ALA A 450 6.19 8.43 -26.14
CA ALA A 450 6.09 8.00 -27.55
C ALA A 450 6.19 9.20 -28.51
N GLY A 451 5.39 10.25 -28.29
CA GLY A 451 5.42 11.47 -29.12
C GLY A 451 6.73 12.27 -29.05
N LEU A 452 7.50 12.18 -27.96
CA LEU A 452 8.85 12.74 -27.90
C LEU A 452 9.87 11.87 -28.67
N ALA A 453 9.67 10.56 -28.71
CA ALA A 453 10.53 9.64 -29.46
C ALA A 453 10.32 9.76 -30.98
N THR A 454 9.09 10.01 -31.47
CA THR A 454 8.84 10.26 -32.90
C THR A 454 9.56 11.52 -33.41
N GLU A 455 9.66 12.56 -32.58
CA GLU A 455 10.43 13.78 -32.87
C GLU A 455 11.95 13.62 -32.63
N GLY A 456 12.43 12.39 -32.43
CA GLY A 456 13.85 12.07 -32.37
C GLY A 456 14.58 12.49 -31.09
N LEU A 457 13.85 12.71 -29.99
CA LEU A 457 14.41 12.82 -28.63
C LEU A 457 14.59 11.44 -27.99
N LYS A 458 15.25 11.40 -26.81
CA LYS A 458 15.52 10.18 -26.05
C LYS A 458 14.81 10.21 -24.69
N PRO A 459 13.51 9.84 -24.63
CA PRO A 459 12.72 9.96 -23.42
C PRO A 459 12.99 8.83 -22.43
N PHE A 460 13.40 9.20 -21.22
CA PHE A 460 13.41 8.35 -20.04
C PHE A 460 12.14 8.59 -19.21
N CYS A 461 11.19 7.66 -19.32
CA CYS A 461 9.99 7.62 -18.49
C CYS A 461 10.33 6.95 -17.16
N ALA A 462 10.55 7.76 -16.11
CA ALA A 462 10.82 7.27 -14.76
C ALA A 462 9.51 7.13 -13.98
N ILE A 463 9.22 5.90 -13.56
CA ILE A 463 7.92 5.48 -13.06
C ILE A 463 8.08 4.36 -12.04
N TYR A 464 7.15 4.19 -11.11
CA TYR A 464 7.14 2.99 -10.27
C TYR A 464 6.58 1.80 -11.05
N SER A 465 7.19 0.62 -10.93
CA SER A 465 6.70 -0.63 -11.55
C SER A 465 5.22 -0.91 -11.24
N SER A 466 4.81 -0.61 -9.99
CA SER A 466 3.41 -0.76 -9.56
C SER A 466 2.45 0.19 -10.30
N PHE A 467 2.91 1.38 -10.68
CA PHE A 467 2.06 2.40 -11.33
C PHE A 467 2.10 2.32 -12.87
N LEU A 468 3.19 1.84 -13.48
CA LEU A 468 3.23 1.59 -14.94
C LEU A 468 2.15 0.60 -15.42
N GLN A 469 1.65 -0.26 -14.52
CA GLN A 469 0.45 -1.08 -14.73
C GLN A 469 -0.76 -0.28 -15.28
N ARG A 470 -0.89 1.00 -14.89
CA ARG A 470 -1.93 1.91 -15.37
C ARG A 470 -1.81 2.25 -16.86
N GLY A 471 -0.57 2.30 -17.37
CA GLY A 471 -0.24 2.67 -18.76
C GLY A 471 0.14 1.51 -19.66
N TYR A 472 -0.13 0.25 -19.25
CA TYR A 472 0.36 -0.94 -19.95
C TYR A 472 -0.10 -1.03 -21.41
N ASP A 473 -1.35 -0.67 -21.70
CA ASP A 473 -1.89 -0.63 -23.07
C ASP A 473 -1.13 0.37 -23.97
N GLN A 474 -0.74 1.52 -23.42
CA GLN A 474 0.07 2.51 -24.12
C GLN A 474 1.50 1.99 -24.36
N VAL A 475 2.04 1.13 -23.48
CA VAL A 475 3.33 0.46 -23.74
C VAL A 475 3.22 -0.53 -24.91
N ILE A 476 2.09 -1.25 -25.03
CA ILE A 476 1.82 -2.15 -26.17
C ILE A 476 1.67 -1.34 -27.47
N HIS A 477 0.66 -0.47 -27.51
CA HIS A 477 0.15 0.13 -28.74
C HIS A 477 0.96 1.37 -29.19
N ASP A 478 1.23 2.29 -28.25
CA ASP A 478 1.88 3.56 -28.57
C ASP A 478 3.41 3.42 -28.63
N VAL A 479 3.99 2.34 -28.09
CA VAL A 479 5.45 2.19 -27.95
C VAL A 479 6.00 0.92 -28.61
N ASP A 480 5.65 -0.29 -28.15
CA ASP A 480 6.29 -1.53 -28.65
C ASP A 480 5.89 -1.86 -30.09
N LEU A 481 4.59 -1.76 -30.42
CA LEU A 481 4.08 -1.98 -31.78
C LEU A 481 4.75 -1.06 -32.81
N GLN A 482 5.07 0.19 -32.41
CA GLN A 482 5.73 1.19 -33.23
C GLN A 482 7.27 1.17 -33.12
N LYS A 483 7.82 0.31 -32.25
CA LYS A 483 9.26 0.18 -31.94
C LYS A 483 9.92 1.49 -31.48
N LEU A 484 9.18 2.39 -30.84
CA LEU A 484 9.71 3.68 -30.45
C LEU A 484 10.70 3.54 -29.29
N PRO A 485 11.86 4.22 -29.32
CA PRO A 485 12.91 4.08 -28.32
C PRO A 485 12.62 4.85 -27.02
N VAL A 486 11.51 4.48 -26.36
CA VAL A 486 11.19 4.92 -24.99
C VAL A 486 11.96 4.06 -23.98
N ARG A 487 12.58 4.72 -22.99
CA ARG A 487 13.32 4.07 -21.90
C ARG A 487 12.49 4.12 -20.61
N PHE A 488 12.02 2.98 -20.12
CA PHE A 488 11.29 2.90 -18.85
C PHE A 488 12.23 2.60 -17.68
N ALA A 489 12.44 3.58 -16.83
CA ALA A 489 13.19 3.43 -15.59
C ALA A 489 12.21 3.07 -14.45
N MET A 490 12.12 1.77 -14.14
CA MET A 490 11.08 1.21 -13.28
C MET A 490 11.57 1.03 -11.84
N ASP A 491 11.40 2.08 -11.03
CA ASP A 491 11.71 2.08 -9.61
C ASP A 491 10.62 1.31 -8.81
N ARG A 492 10.86 1.01 -7.52
CA ARG A 492 9.93 0.29 -6.62
C ARG A 492 9.50 -1.08 -7.18
N ALA A 493 10.36 -1.69 -8.00
CA ALA A 493 10.14 -3.03 -8.50
C ALA A 493 10.36 -4.06 -7.39
N GLY A 494 9.54 -5.11 -7.37
CA GLY A 494 9.51 -6.11 -6.30
C GLY A 494 8.74 -5.67 -5.06
N LEU A 495 9.17 -6.17 -3.90
CA LEU A 495 8.54 -5.97 -2.60
C LEU A 495 8.94 -4.60 -2.02
N VAL A 496 7.93 -3.79 -1.68
CA VAL A 496 8.13 -2.40 -1.22
C VAL A 496 8.07 -2.21 0.29
N GLY A 497 7.80 -3.26 1.08
CA GLY A 497 7.69 -3.20 2.53
C GLY A 497 6.40 -2.55 3.02
N ALA A 498 6.56 -1.44 3.75
CA ALA A 498 5.54 -0.79 4.59
C ALA A 498 4.31 -0.22 3.84
N ASP A 499 4.29 -0.32 2.52
CA ASP A 499 3.20 0.16 1.65
C ASP A 499 2.36 -1.00 1.05
N GLY A 500 2.79 -2.25 1.27
CA GLY A 500 1.97 -3.43 1.04
C GLY A 500 1.65 -3.74 -0.43
N PRO A 501 0.64 -4.59 -0.67
CA PRO A 501 0.42 -5.22 -1.97
C PRO A 501 -0.05 -4.25 -3.05
N THR A 502 -0.73 -3.16 -2.68
CA THR A 502 -1.20 -2.12 -3.62
C THR A 502 -0.07 -1.29 -4.22
N HIS A 503 1.14 -1.38 -3.67
CA HIS A 503 2.34 -0.70 -4.16
C HIS A 503 3.43 -1.70 -4.61
N CYS A 504 3.14 -2.99 -4.62
CA CYS A 504 4.10 -4.03 -4.98
C CYS A 504 4.36 -4.03 -6.51
N GLY A 505 5.64 -4.06 -6.88
CA GLY A 505 6.12 -4.11 -8.26
C GLY A 505 6.40 -5.54 -8.73
N ALA A 506 5.42 -6.44 -8.58
CA ALA A 506 5.60 -7.86 -8.86
C ALA A 506 5.49 -8.23 -10.36
N PHE A 507 4.73 -7.47 -11.14
CA PHE A 507 4.21 -7.95 -12.43
C PHE A 507 4.97 -7.46 -13.67
N ASP A 508 5.88 -6.48 -13.54
CA ASP A 508 6.55 -5.84 -14.67
C ASP A 508 7.44 -6.76 -15.50
N ILE A 509 8.06 -7.78 -14.89
CA ILE A 509 8.87 -8.75 -15.65
C ILE A 509 7.98 -9.48 -16.65
N THR A 510 6.81 -9.95 -16.20
CA THR A 510 5.82 -10.66 -17.02
C THR A 510 5.24 -9.75 -18.10
N TYR A 511 4.72 -8.58 -17.74
CA TYR A 511 4.02 -7.73 -18.71
C TYR A 511 4.97 -7.05 -19.70
N MET A 512 6.22 -6.72 -19.33
CA MET A 512 7.19 -6.14 -20.26
C MET A 512 7.87 -7.19 -21.15
N ALA A 513 8.20 -8.38 -20.63
CA ALA A 513 8.93 -9.39 -21.42
C ALA A 513 8.06 -10.10 -22.48
N CYS A 514 6.73 -10.08 -22.33
CA CYS A 514 5.84 -10.59 -23.37
C CYS A 514 5.86 -9.73 -24.66
N LEU A 515 6.14 -8.43 -24.56
CA LEU A 515 6.07 -7.46 -25.66
C LEU A 515 7.18 -7.67 -26.70
N PRO A 516 6.89 -7.89 -28.00
CA PRO A 516 7.86 -8.40 -28.97
C PRO A 516 9.20 -7.66 -29.06
N ASN A 517 9.21 -6.32 -29.04
CA ASN A 517 10.41 -5.52 -29.35
C ASN A 517 11.19 -5.05 -28.10
N MET A 518 10.56 -5.10 -26.93
CA MET A 518 11.09 -4.64 -25.64
C MET A 518 12.39 -5.34 -25.21
N VAL A 519 13.39 -4.53 -24.83
CA VAL A 519 14.57 -4.99 -24.06
C VAL A 519 14.26 -4.87 -22.57
N VAL A 520 14.38 -5.96 -21.81
CA VAL A 520 13.96 -6.04 -20.39
C VAL A 520 15.16 -6.43 -19.52
N MET A 521 15.57 -5.50 -18.65
CA MET A 521 16.79 -5.59 -17.83
C MET A 521 16.49 -5.49 -16.32
N ALA A 522 17.36 -6.07 -15.48
CA ALA A 522 17.35 -5.86 -14.03
C ALA A 522 18.78 -5.94 -13.46
N PRO A 523 19.30 -4.89 -12.79
CA PRO A 523 20.66 -4.86 -12.28
C PRO A 523 20.77 -5.61 -10.94
N SER A 524 21.87 -6.31 -10.73
CA SER A 524 22.17 -6.98 -9.45
C SER A 524 22.51 -6.02 -8.31
N ASP A 525 22.93 -4.80 -8.64
CA ASP A 525 23.49 -3.80 -7.73
C ASP A 525 23.57 -2.41 -8.39
N GLU A 526 23.99 -1.39 -7.65
CA GLU A 526 24.00 0.00 -8.11
C GLU A 526 25.02 0.31 -9.23
N ALA A 527 26.09 -0.49 -9.39
CA ALA A 527 27.01 -0.31 -10.51
C ALA A 527 26.38 -0.81 -11.81
N GLU A 528 25.75 -1.99 -11.78
CA GLU A 528 24.95 -2.50 -12.91
C GLU A 528 23.78 -1.57 -13.27
N LEU A 529 23.17 -0.87 -12.30
CA LEU A 529 22.16 0.15 -12.60
C LEU A 529 22.73 1.28 -13.46
N MET A 530 23.94 1.78 -13.16
CA MET A 530 24.60 2.79 -14.01
C MET A 530 24.90 2.23 -15.41
N HIS A 531 25.39 0.98 -15.50
CA HIS A 531 25.61 0.29 -16.78
C HIS A 531 24.32 0.15 -17.60
N MET A 532 23.18 -0.15 -16.96
CA MET A 532 21.88 -0.27 -17.63
C MET A 532 21.29 1.09 -18.04
N VAL A 533 21.53 2.17 -17.29
CA VAL A 533 21.20 3.54 -17.72
C VAL A 533 21.98 3.92 -18.99
N ALA A 534 23.30 3.67 -19.01
CA ALA A 534 24.14 3.91 -20.19
C ALA A 534 23.72 3.03 -21.39
N THR A 535 23.35 1.77 -21.14
CA THR A 535 22.83 0.86 -22.17
C THR A 535 21.50 1.37 -22.74
N ALA A 536 20.56 1.77 -21.89
CA ALA A 536 19.29 2.36 -22.32
C ALA A 536 19.50 3.67 -23.11
N ALA A 537 20.50 4.47 -22.78
CA ALA A 537 20.80 5.73 -23.49
C ALA A 537 21.24 5.52 -24.95
N VAL A 538 21.83 4.36 -25.29
CA VAL A 538 22.29 4.04 -26.67
C VAL A 538 21.30 3.20 -27.49
N ILE A 539 20.20 2.70 -26.89
CA ILE A 539 19.14 1.98 -27.64
C ILE A 539 18.23 3.00 -28.33
N ASP A 540 18.39 3.18 -29.64
CA ASP A 540 17.66 4.17 -30.46
C ASP A 540 16.71 3.52 -31.51
N ASP A 541 16.51 2.20 -31.49
CA ASP A 541 15.74 1.45 -32.51
C ASP A 541 14.55 0.60 -32.00
N ARG A 542 14.34 0.56 -30.67
CA ARG A 542 13.30 -0.22 -29.98
C ARG A 542 13.12 0.28 -28.54
N PRO A 543 11.99 0.01 -27.86
CA PRO A 543 11.84 0.35 -26.45
C PRO A 543 12.70 -0.51 -25.53
N SER A 544 13.01 0.01 -24.35
CA SER A 544 13.74 -0.71 -23.30
C SER A 544 13.23 -0.36 -21.91
N CYS A 545 13.37 -1.29 -20.95
CA CYS A 545 13.09 -1.04 -19.55
C CYS A 545 14.14 -1.67 -18.63
N PHE A 546 14.41 -1.02 -17.50
CA PHE A 546 15.19 -1.58 -16.40
C PHE A 546 14.44 -1.42 -15.08
N ARG A 547 14.28 -2.53 -14.35
CA ARG A 547 13.62 -2.56 -13.03
C ARG A 547 14.64 -2.46 -11.90
N PHE A 548 14.38 -1.68 -10.85
CA PHE A 548 15.24 -1.61 -9.68
C PHE A 548 14.44 -1.47 -8.37
N PRO A 549 14.97 -2.02 -7.25
CA PRO A 549 14.21 -2.16 -6.02
C PRO A 549 14.16 -0.87 -5.20
N ARG A 550 13.15 -0.76 -4.33
CA ARG A 550 13.11 0.27 -3.29
C ARG A 550 14.17 -0.02 -2.21
N GLY A 551 15.32 0.65 -2.28
CA GLY A 551 16.34 0.49 -1.23
C GLY A 551 17.60 1.34 -1.42
N ASN A 552 18.60 1.02 -0.61
CA ASN A 552 19.97 1.51 -0.76
C ASN A 552 20.81 0.52 -1.56
N GLY A 553 21.85 1.02 -2.24
CA GLY A 553 22.88 0.18 -2.86
C GLY A 553 23.67 -0.65 -1.83
N ILE A 554 24.32 -1.71 -2.29
CA ILE A 554 25.03 -2.68 -1.45
C ILE A 554 26.46 -2.27 -1.05
N GLY A 555 27.02 -1.26 -1.71
CA GLY A 555 28.41 -0.84 -1.57
C GLY A 555 29.31 -1.30 -2.73
N SER A 556 28.75 -1.45 -3.93
CA SER A 556 29.50 -1.84 -5.14
C SER A 556 30.56 -0.80 -5.51
N VAL A 557 31.61 -1.24 -6.20
CA VAL A 557 32.60 -0.34 -6.82
C VAL A 557 31.93 0.39 -7.98
N LEU A 558 31.75 1.71 -7.82
CA LEU A 558 31.02 2.53 -8.79
C LEU A 558 31.88 2.87 -10.03
N PRO A 559 31.29 2.94 -11.22
CA PRO A 559 31.90 3.57 -12.40
C PRO A 559 32.38 5.00 -12.14
N SER A 560 33.49 5.39 -12.78
CA SER A 560 34.09 6.71 -12.57
C SER A 560 33.13 7.85 -12.93
N ASN A 561 33.08 8.89 -12.09
CA ASN A 561 32.19 10.05 -12.23
C ASN A 561 30.68 9.71 -12.27
N ASN A 562 30.29 8.52 -11.78
CA ASN A 562 28.93 7.97 -11.78
C ASN A 562 28.34 7.77 -13.20
N LYS A 563 29.20 7.70 -14.23
CA LYS A 563 28.80 7.41 -15.60
C LYS A 563 29.00 5.93 -15.92
N GLY A 564 27.94 5.25 -16.37
CA GLY A 564 28.02 3.85 -16.78
C GLY A 564 28.73 3.63 -18.12
N THR A 565 29.06 2.36 -18.38
CA THR A 565 29.45 1.86 -19.72
C THR A 565 28.32 0.99 -20.25
N PRO A 566 27.87 1.13 -21.51
CA PRO A 566 26.91 0.21 -22.09
C PRO A 566 27.38 -1.25 -22.04
N ILE A 567 26.48 -2.19 -21.74
CA ILE A 567 26.72 -3.64 -21.76
C ILE A 567 26.07 -4.28 -22.98
N GLU A 568 26.59 -5.43 -23.41
CA GLU A 568 26.05 -6.18 -24.55
C GLU A 568 24.63 -6.67 -24.24
N ILE A 569 23.68 -6.33 -25.12
CA ILE A 569 22.25 -6.59 -24.90
C ILE A 569 21.97 -8.09 -24.97
N GLY A 570 21.45 -8.66 -23.88
CA GLY A 570 21.20 -10.09 -23.78
C GLY A 570 22.39 -10.93 -23.32
N LYS A 571 23.43 -10.33 -22.73
CA LYS A 571 24.54 -11.06 -22.11
C LYS A 571 24.56 -10.98 -20.59
N GLY A 572 24.46 -12.14 -19.96
CA GLY A 572 24.63 -12.33 -18.52
C GLY A 572 26.10 -12.44 -18.13
N ARG A 573 26.35 -12.92 -16.92
CA ARG A 573 27.71 -13.24 -16.42
C ARG A 573 27.66 -14.30 -15.33
N ILE A 574 28.72 -15.10 -15.22
CA ILE A 574 28.94 -15.94 -14.02
C ILE A 574 29.72 -15.11 -12.99
N LEU A 575 29.23 -15.12 -11.76
CA LEU A 575 29.83 -14.45 -10.59
C LEU A 575 30.61 -15.41 -9.71
N LEU A 576 30.21 -16.68 -9.69
CA LEU A 576 30.86 -17.76 -8.96
C LEU A 576 30.72 -19.06 -9.76
N GLU A 577 31.82 -19.76 -10.01
CA GLU A 577 31.80 -21.11 -10.60
C GLU A 577 31.69 -22.17 -9.48
N GLY A 578 30.96 -23.25 -9.74
CA GLY A 578 30.73 -24.36 -8.82
C GLY A 578 30.53 -25.68 -9.56
N CYS A 579 29.71 -26.58 -9.02
CA CYS A 579 29.39 -27.84 -9.69
C CYS A 579 27.99 -28.36 -9.32
N ARG A 580 27.41 -29.20 -10.18
CA ARG A 580 26.10 -29.89 -10.02
C ARG A 580 24.86 -29.00 -9.92
N VAL A 581 24.95 -27.79 -9.37
CA VAL A 581 23.85 -26.84 -9.19
C VAL A 581 24.25 -25.48 -9.74
N ALA A 582 23.42 -24.92 -10.62
CA ALA A 582 23.48 -23.53 -11.05
C ALA A 582 22.29 -22.73 -10.50
N ILE A 583 22.57 -21.52 -10.03
CA ILE A 583 21.58 -20.50 -9.68
C ILE A 583 21.70 -19.35 -10.69
N LEU A 584 20.64 -19.06 -11.43
CA LEU A 584 20.53 -17.97 -12.38
C LEU A 584 19.61 -16.89 -11.78
N GLY A 585 20.22 -15.92 -11.10
CA GLY A 585 19.52 -14.82 -10.45
C GLY A 585 19.23 -13.67 -11.41
N TYR A 586 18.11 -12.98 -11.18
CA TYR A 586 17.71 -11.81 -11.95
C TYR A 586 17.44 -10.61 -11.04
N GLY A 587 18.12 -9.48 -11.31
CA GLY A 587 18.01 -8.26 -10.52
C GLY A 587 18.49 -8.40 -9.07
N SER A 588 17.79 -7.72 -8.15
CA SER A 588 17.98 -7.74 -6.69
C SER A 588 18.25 -9.13 -6.09
N MET A 589 17.62 -10.18 -6.63
CA MET A 589 17.74 -11.55 -6.14
C MET A 589 19.13 -12.16 -6.30
N VAL A 590 19.98 -11.63 -7.19
CA VAL A 590 21.38 -12.07 -7.33
C VAL A 590 22.12 -12.02 -5.98
N GLN A 591 21.82 -11.02 -5.14
CA GLN A 591 22.46 -10.89 -3.82
C GLN A 591 22.04 -12.00 -2.85
N GLN A 592 20.78 -12.45 -2.90
CA GLN A 592 20.32 -13.62 -2.13
C GLN A 592 20.92 -14.92 -2.68
N CYS A 593 21.19 -15.00 -4.00
CA CYS A 593 21.86 -16.14 -4.62
C CYS A 593 23.32 -16.28 -4.17
N LEU A 594 24.07 -15.16 -4.11
CA LEU A 594 25.45 -15.13 -3.61
C LEU A 594 25.54 -15.46 -2.10
N GLN A 595 24.59 -14.97 -1.31
CA GLN A 595 24.48 -15.32 0.11
C GLN A 595 24.11 -16.80 0.30
N ALA A 596 23.20 -17.36 -0.51
CA ALA A 596 22.87 -18.78 -0.51
C ALA A 596 24.06 -19.67 -0.91
N ALA A 597 24.85 -19.27 -1.92
CA ALA A 597 26.08 -19.98 -2.28
C ALA A 597 27.11 -19.96 -1.14
N THR A 598 27.26 -18.84 -0.44
CA THR A 598 28.12 -18.72 0.74
C THR A 598 27.64 -19.61 1.90
N MET A 599 26.33 -19.65 2.14
CA MET A 599 25.67 -20.50 3.13
C MET A 599 25.85 -22.00 2.82
N LEU A 600 25.68 -22.40 1.56
CA LEU A 600 25.85 -23.77 1.09
C LEU A 600 27.30 -24.25 1.09
N LYS A 601 28.27 -23.34 0.85
CA LYS A 601 29.70 -23.63 0.94
C LYS A 601 30.13 -24.07 2.35
N SER A 602 29.41 -23.69 3.40
CA SER A 602 29.62 -24.18 4.78
C SER A 602 29.21 -25.65 5.00
N ARG A 603 28.63 -26.31 3.97
CA ARG A 603 28.18 -27.71 3.98
C ARG A 603 28.76 -28.53 2.81
N ASP A 604 29.92 -28.09 2.32
CA ASP A 604 30.69 -28.66 1.21
C ASP A 604 29.91 -28.74 -0.13
N ILE A 605 28.98 -27.80 -0.35
CA ILE A 605 28.29 -27.64 -1.63
C ILE A 605 28.80 -26.36 -2.30
N SER A 606 29.53 -26.49 -3.41
CA SER A 606 29.90 -25.35 -4.26
C SER A 606 28.91 -25.23 -5.41
N VAL A 607 28.14 -24.14 -5.47
CA VAL A 607 27.15 -23.89 -6.52
C VAL A 607 27.62 -22.79 -7.46
N THR A 608 27.27 -22.89 -8.73
CA THR A 608 27.50 -21.84 -9.72
C THR A 608 26.44 -20.76 -9.52
N VAL A 609 26.84 -19.47 -9.50
CA VAL A 609 25.92 -18.33 -9.45
C VAL A 609 26.15 -17.45 -10.67
N ALA A 610 25.10 -17.28 -11.46
CA ALA A 610 25.05 -16.41 -12.61
C ALA A 610 24.07 -15.26 -12.39
N ASP A 611 24.45 -14.09 -12.85
CA ASP A 611 23.62 -12.89 -12.97
C ASP A 611 23.12 -12.81 -14.42
N ALA A 612 21.81 -12.94 -14.59
CA ALA A 612 21.19 -12.98 -15.90
C ALA A 612 21.24 -11.63 -16.63
N ARG A 613 21.22 -10.51 -15.90
CA ARG A 613 21.07 -9.11 -16.36
C ARG A 613 19.82 -8.78 -17.20
N PHE A 614 19.42 -9.66 -18.11
CA PHE A 614 18.34 -9.50 -19.07
C PHE A 614 17.29 -10.63 -18.91
N CYS A 615 16.02 -10.24 -18.85
CA CYS A 615 14.91 -11.14 -19.14
C CYS A 615 14.63 -11.19 -20.65
N LYS A 616 14.92 -10.11 -21.37
CA LYS A 616 14.75 -10.04 -22.83
C LYS A 616 15.79 -9.13 -23.51
N PRO A 617 16.45 -9.59 -24.59
CA PRO A 617 16.58 -10.99 -24.99
C PRO A 617 17.29 -11.83 -23.90
N LEU A 618 17.05 -13.13 -23.89
CA LEU A 618 17.74 -14.07 -22.98
C LEU A 618 19.16 -14.34 -23.46
N ASP A 619 20.11 -14.54 -22.53
CA ASP A 619 21.42 -15.10 -22.86
C ASP A 619 21.30 -16.62 -23.08
N THR A 620 20.92 -16.99 -24.31
CA THR A 620 20.71 -18.39 -24.70
C THR A 620 21.98 -19.24 -24.54
N ASP A 621 23.15 -18.65 -24.71
CA ASP A 621 24.43 -19.35 -24.61
C ASP A 621 24.76 -19.65 -23.15
N LEU A 622 24.61 -18.67 -22.25
CA LEU A 622 24.78 -18.85 -20.81
C LEU A 622 23.76 -19.85 -20.25
N ILE A 623 22.48 -19.72 -20.60
CA ILE A 623 21.43 -20.65 -20.14
C ILE A 623 21.74 -22.08 -20.59
N LYS A 624 22.15 -22.27 -21.85
CA LYS A 624 22.52 -23.59 -22.39
C LYS A 624 23.81 -24.14 -21.77
N ARG A 625 24.80 -23.30 -21.47
CA ARG A 625 26.00 -23.69 -20.70
C ARG A 625 25.61 -24.20 -19.32
N LEU A 626 24.87 -23.39 -18.54
CA LEU A 626 24.44 -23.73 -17.19
C LEU A 626 23.59 -25.01 -17.16
N ALA A 627 22.67 -25.18 -18.11
CA ALA A 627 21.83 -26.36 -18.25
C ALA A 627 22.60 -27.65 -18.61
N ASN A 628 23.71 -27.55 -19.35
CA ASN A 628 24.53 -28.71 -19.73
C ASN A 628 25.57 -29.10 -18.68
N GLU A 629 26.09 -28.13 -17.92
CA GLU A 629 27.16 -28.35 -16.92
C GLU A 629 26.64 -28.76 -15.52
N HIS A 630 25.32 -28.74 -15.29
CA HIS A 630 24.72 -28.92 -13.96
C HIS A 630 23.52 -29.87 -13.98
N GLU A 631 23.35 -30.65 -12.91
CA GLU A 631 22.18 -31.54 -12.70
C GLU A 631 20.91 -30.74 -12.37
N ILE A 632 21.08 -29.55 -11.78
CA ILE A 632 20.03 -28.68 -11.24
C ILE A 632 20.27 -27.26 -11.73
N LEU A 633 19.23 -26.64 -12.28
CA LEU A 633 19.20 -25.21 -12.59
C LEU A 633 18.05 -24.56 -11.81
N ILE A 634 18.34 -23.47 -11.10
CA ILE A 634 17.33 -22.69 -10.38
C ILE A 634 17.34 -21.25 -10.90
N THR A 635 16.21 -20.75 -11.39
CA THR A 635 16.04 -19.32 -11.67
C THR A 635 15.46 -18.62 -10.45
N VAL A 636 15.97 -17.44 -10.08
CA VAL A 636 15.48 -16.69 -8.91
C VAL A 636 15.18 -15.24 -9.28
N GLU A 637 13.94 -14.80 -9.11
CA GLU A 637 13.48 -13.44 -9.44
C GLU A 637 12.48 -12.88 -8.41
N GLU A 638 12.41 -11.56 -8.33
CA GLU A 638 11.48 -10.83 -7.46
C GLU A 638 10.23 -10.36 -8.24
N GLY A 639 9.63 -11.29 -9.00
CA GLY A 639 8.44 -11.06 -9.81
C GLY A 639 7.46 -12.22 -9.74
N SER A 640 6.27 -12.05 -10.35
CA SER A 640 5.21 -13.06 -10.36
C SER A 640 5.54 -14.27 -11.24
N ILE A 641 4.69 -15.31 -11.15
CA ILE A 641 4.57 -16.29 -12.23
C ILE A 641 4.36 -15.58 -13.58
N GLY A 642 4.91 -16.16 -14.66
CA GLY A 642 5.00 -15.52 -15.98
C GLY A 642 6.31 -14.75 -16.24
N GLY A 643 7.12 -14.49 -15.19
CA GLY A 643 8.38 -13.76 -15.28
C GLY A 643 9.55 -14.49 -15.94
N PHE A 644 10.77 -14.06 -15.61
CA PHE A 644 12.05 -14.52 -16.16
C PHE A 644 12.20 -16.05 -16.14
N GLY A 645 11.88 -16.71 -15.03
CA GLY A 645 11.91 -18.17 -14.92
C GLY A 645 10.98 -18.88 -15.89
N SER A 646 9.88 -18.23 -16.30
CA SER A 646 8.94 -18.74 -17.31
C SER A 646 9.52 -18.60 -18.72
N HIS A 647 10.16 -17.47 -19.02
CA HIS A 647 10.90 -17.26 -20.28
C HIS A 647 12.06 -18.25 -20.44
N VAL A 648 12.85 -18.48 -19.37
CA VAL A 648 13.92 -19.50 -19.35
C VAL A 648 13.34 -20.92 -19.53
N SER A 649 12.26 -21.26 -18.83
CA SER A 649 11.58 -22.55 -18.99
C SER A 649 11.09 -22.79 -20.42
N HIS A 650 10.52 -21.76 -21.05
CA HIS A 650 10.04 -21.82 -22.43
C HIS A 650 11.19 -22.05 -23.43
N TYR A 651 12.31 -21.34 -23.29
CA TYR A 651 13.51 -21.57 -24.10
C TYR A 651 14.07 -23.00 -23.93
N LEU A 652 14.21 -23.48 -22.70
CA LEU A 652 14.72 -24.82 -22.41
C LEU A 652 13.78 -25.93 -22.93
N SER A 653 12.47 -25.67 -22.96
CA SER A 653 11.47 -26.56 -23.56
C SER A 653 11.57 -26.60 -25.08
N LEU A 654 11.56 -25.43 -25.76
CA LEU A 654 11.64 -25.35 -27.22
C LEU A 654 12.96 -25.86 -27.81
N THR A 655 14.02 -25.97 -26.99
CA THR A 655 15.33 -26.50 -27.40
C THR A 655 15.54 -27.97 -27.03
N GLY A 656 14.53 -28.66 -26.47
CA GLY A 656 14.61 -30.07 -26.07
C GLY A 656 15.52 -30.34 -24.86
N ILE A 657 15.98 -29.30 -24.15
CA ILE A 657 16.90 -29.46 -23.01
C ILE A 657 16.14 -30.02 -21.79
N LEU A 658 14.83 -29.75 -21.67
CA LEU A 658 13.96 -30.34 -20.65
C LEU A 658 13.55 -31.79 -20.91
N ASP A 659 13.86 -32.36 -22.08
CA ASP A 659 13.68 -33.79 -22.35
C ASP A 659 14.79 -34.64 -21.68
N GLY A 660 15.87 -33.99 -21.21
CA GLY A 660 16.99 -34.59 -20.50
C GLY A 660 16.81 -34.66 -18.97
N PRO A 661 17.88 -35.02 -18.23
CA PRO A 661 17.82 -35.24 -16.78
C PRO A 661 17.80 -33.95 -15.93
N LEU A 662 17.68 -32.77 -16.55
CA LEU A 662 17.85 -31.47 -15.88
C LEU A 662 16.72 -31.17 -14.90
N LYS A 663 17.07 -30.98 -13.62
CA LYS A 663 16.13 -30.54 -12.58
C LYS A 663 15.99 -29.01 -12.59
N LEU A 664 15.11 -28.48 -13.44
CA LEU A 664 14.75 -27.05 -13.42
C LEU A 664 13.80 -26.71 -12.25
N ARG A 665 14.02 -25.59 -11.55
CA ARG A 665 13.03 -24.95 -10.66
C ARG A 665 13.05 -23.43 -10.82
N ALA A 666 11.87 -22.81 -10.83
CA ALA A 666 11.75 -21.36 -10.72
C ALA A 666 11.39 -20.98 -9.27
N MET A 667 12.10 -20.01 -8.72
CA MET A 667 11.78 -19.31 -7.48
C MET A 667 11.31 -17.90 -7.84
N VAL A 668 10.02 -17.68 -7.65
CA VAL A 668 9.27 -16.46 -7.99
C VAL A 668 8.50 -15.99 -6.75
N LEU A 669 7.94 -14.78 -6.78
CA LEU A 669 6.92 -14.38 -5.80
C LEU A 669 5.73 -15.36 -5.89
N PRO A 670 5.17 -15.80 -4.75
CA PRO A 670 4.04 -16.73 -4.74
C PRO A 670 2.80 -16.10 -5.36
N ASP A 671 1.90 -16.93 -5.91
CA ASP A 671 0.64 -16.49 -6.51
C ASP A 671 -0.41 -16.13 -5.45
N ARG A 672 -0.09 -15.09 -4.65
CA ARG A 672 -0.93 -14.42 -3.66
C ARG A 672 -0.37 -13.04 -3.37
N TYR A 673 -1.20 -12.13 -2.90
CA TYR A 673 -0.73 -10.85 -2.35
C TYR A 673 -0.02 -11.06 -1.00
N ILE A 674 1.17 -10.46 -0.86
CA ILE A 674 1.92 -10.37 0.40
C ILE A 674 1.59 -9.03 1.06
N ASP A 675 1.22 -9.05 2.35
CA ASP A 675 0.76 -7.86 3.08
C ASP A 675 1.91 -6.93 3.49
N HIS A 676 1.59 -5.71 3.95
CA HIS A 676 2.57 -4.72 4.40
C HIS A 676 3.44 -5.25 5.57
N GLY A 677 4.75 -5.01 5.49
CA GLY A 677 5.70 -5.43 6.51
C GLY A 677 7.07 -4.78 6.37
N SER A 678 8.08 -5.30 7.08
CA SER A 678 9.46 -4.99 6.68
C SER A 678 9.81 -5.76 5.38
N PRO A 679 10.71 -5.24 4.52
CA PRO A 679 11.11 -5.96 3.31
C PRO A 679 11.69 -7.35 3.60
N GLN A 680 12.34 -7.54 4.75
CA GLN A 680 12.87 -8.83 5.18
C GLN A 680 11.75 -9.82 5.53
N ASP A 681 10.71 -9.38 6.24
CA ASP A 681 9.57 -10.24 6.58
C ASP A 681 8.82 -10.64 5.31
N GLN A 682 8.63 -9.70 4.37
CA GLN A 682 7.99 -9.98 3.09
C GLN A 682 8.80 -10.97 2.23
N LEU A 683 10.13 -10.86 2.21
CA LEU A 683 11.00 -11.78 1.46
C LEU A 683 11.04 -13.19 2.08
N GLU A 684 10.90 -13.28 3.41
CA GLU A 684 10.75 -14.54 4.13
C GLU A 684 9.37 -15.17 3.86
N GLU A 685 8.29 -14.38 3.91
CA GLU A 685 6.93 -14.85 3.58
C GLU A 685 6.79 -15.27 2.11
N ALA A 686 7.51 -14.60 1.19
CA ALA A 686 7.60 -14.97 -0.22
C ALA A 686 8.29 -16.32 -0.43
N GLY A 687 9.10 -16.79 0.52
CA GLY A 687 9.96 -17.96 0.34
C GLY A 687 11.15 -17.70 -0.60
N LEU A 688 11.60 -16.44 -0.68
CA LEU A 688 12.69 -16.00 -1.57
C LEU A 688 14.00 -15.67 -0.85
N SER A 689 14.04 -15.72 0.48
CA SER A 689 15.25 -15.43 1.25
C SER A 689 16.38 -16.45 1.01
N THR A 690 17.61 -16.04 1.32
CA THR A 690 18.82 -16.88 1.32
C THR A 690 18.61 -18.28 1.92
N SER A 691 17.86 -18.38 3.04
CA SER A 691 17.53 -19.64 3.70
C SER A 691 16.63 -20.52 2.83
N HIS A 692 15.63 -19.94 2.17
CA HIS A 692 14.71 -20.65 1.28
C HIS A 692 15.38 -21.14 -0.01
N ILE A 693 16.27 -20.33 -0.61
CA ILE A 693 17.08 -20.74 -1.77
C ILE A 693 17.95 -21.94 -1.38
N SER A 694 18.67 -21.84 -0.25
CA SER A 694 19.53 -22.91 0.29
C SER A 694 18.74 -24.19 0.60
N ALA A 695 17.56 -24.07 1.23
CA ALA A 695 16.68 -25.20 1.51
C ALA A 695 16.15 -25.87 0.23
N THR A 696 15.86 -25.10 -0.82
CA THR A 696 15.41 -25.62 -2.11
C THR A 696 16.50 -26.44 -2.79
N ILE A 697 17.74 -25.93 -2.81
CA ILE A 697 18.93 -26.63 -3.33
C ILE A 697 19.17 -27.94 -2.57
N LEU A 698 19.17 -27.90 -1.23
CA LEU A 698 19.36 -29.08 -0.40
C LEU A 698 18.26 -30.14 -0.62
N SER A 699 17.02 -29.73 -0.85
CA SER A 699 15.93 -30.64 -1.19
C SER A 699 16.17 -31.36 -2.53
N LEU A 700 16.56 -30.62 -3.58
CA LEU A 700 16.84 -31.17 -4.92
C LEU A 700 18.08 -32.08 -4.97
N LEU A 701 19.04 -31.85 -4.07
CA LEU A 701 20.24 -32.66 -3.82
C LEU A 701 19.97 -33.90 -2.94
N GLY A 702 18.73 -34.12 -2.46
CA GLY A 702 18.40 -35.28 -1.63
C GLY A 702 18.83 -35.16 -0.16
N ARG A 703 19.04 -33.93 0.34
CA ARG A 703 19.40 -33.62 1.74
C ARG A 703 18.21 -32.97 2.51
N PRO A 704 16.99 -33.56 2.56
CA PRO A 704 15.79 -32.88 3.08
C PRO A 704 15.85 -32.60 4.59
N LYS A 705 16.53 -33.45 5.38
CA LYS A 705 16.76 -33.22 6.82
C LYS A 705 17.55 -31.92 7.07
N GLU A 706 18.43 -31.54 6.15
CA GLU A 706 19.21 -30.31 6.21
C GLU A 706 18.43 -29.12 5.63
N ALA A 707 17.63 -29.33 4.58
CA ALA A 707 16.70 -28.32 4.09
C ALA A 707 15.73 -27.84 5.19
N LEU A 708 15.27 -28.75 6.07
CA LEU A 708 14.46 -28.40 7.25
C LEU A 708 15.19 -27.49 8.24
N GLN A 709 16.51 -27.63 8.42
CA GLN A 709 17.28 -26.75 9.31
C GLN A 709 17.31 -25.29 8.83
N PHE A 710 17.20 -25.06 7.52
CA PHE A 710 17.09 -23.71 6.95
C PHE A 710 15.66 -23.19 6.88
N LYS A 711 14.65 -24.06 6.82
CA LYS A 711 13.23 -23.67 6.95
C LYS A 711 12.80 -23.39 8.40
N VAL A 712 13.63 -23.75 9.39
CA VAL A 712 13.34 -23.58 10.82
C VAL A 712 14.43 -22.73 11.48
N SER A 713 14.54 -21.45 11.08
CA SER A 713 15.17 -20.43 11.94
C SER A 713 14.61 -19.02 11.70
N THR A 714 13.86 -18.57 12.71
CA THR A 714 13.71 -17.19 13.23
C THR A 714 12.37 -17.16 13.96
N ALA A 715 11.25 -17.02 13.24
CA ALA A 715 9.91 -16.90 13.84
C ALA A 715 9.56 -18.06 14.81
N VAL A 716 9.83 -19.31 14.44
CA VAL A 716 9.52 -20.47 15.31
C VAL A 716 10.46 -20.55 16.51
N GLU A 717 11.75 -20.25 16.34
CA GLU A 717 12.71 -20.26 17.46
C GLU A 717 12.41 -19.10 18.43
N ASP A 718 12.16 -17.89 17.94
CA ASP A 718 11.90 -16.73 18.77
C ASP A 718 10.49 -16.80 19.43
N PHE A 719 9.49 -17.41 18.78
CA PHE A 719 8.21 -17.76 19.41
C PHE A 719 8.37 -18.80 20.53
N MET A 720 9.14 -19.87 20.29
CA MET A 720 9.41 -20.90 21.30
C MET A 720 10.23 -20.35 22.47
N ILE A 721 11.18 -19.45 22.20
CA ILE A 721 11.95 -18.74 23.23
C ILE A 721 11.04 -17.81 24.04
N ASP A 722 10.18 -17.01 23.42
CA ASP A 722 9.22 -16.13 24.10
C ASP A 722 8.22 -16.93 24.97
N ALA A 723 7.64 -17.99 24.43
CA ALA A 723 6.75 -18.90 25.16
C ALA A 723 7.45 -19.54 26.37
N LEU A 724 8.65 -20.11 26.19
CA LEU A 724 9.42 -20.71 27.28
C LEU A 724 9.92 -19.68 28.30
N THR A 725 10.23 -18.45 27.89
CA THR A 725 10.62 -17.36 28.81
C THR A 725 9.42 -16.89 29.64
N LYS A 726 8.21 -16.89 29.08
CA LYS A 726 6.96 -16.58 29.80
C LYS A 726 6.57 -17.67 30.80
N VAL A 727 6.72 -18.96 30.44
CA VAL A 727 6.42 -20.09 31.33
C VAL A 727 7.50 -20.27 32.41
N TYR A 728 8.77 -20.01 32.10
CA TYR A 728 9.90 -20.18 33.03
C TYR A 728 10.76 -18.92 33.17
N PRO A 729 10.25 -17.83 33.80
CA PRO A 729 10.92 -16.52 33.89
C PRO A 729 12.24 -16.49 34.69
N LYS A 730 12.72 -17.64 35.20
CA LYS A 730 14.04 -17.80 35.81
C LYS A 730 15.11 -18.35 34.84
N ILE A 731 14.73 -18.86 33.67
CA ILE A 731 15.67 -19.45 32.70
C ILE A 731 16.16 -18.36 31.73
N ARG A 732 17.49 -18.16 31.67
CA ARG A 732 18.13 -17.29 30.68
C ARG A 732 18.66 -18.10 29.49
N LEU A 733 17.85 -18.20 28.43
CA LEU A 733 18.31 -18.70 27.13
C LEU A 733 19.19 -17.62 26.45
N LYS A 734 20.24 -18.06 25.73
CA LYS A 734 21.10 -17.19 24.91
C LYS A 734 21.17 -17.70 23.47
N LYS A 735 20.92 -16.82 22.50
CA LYS A 735 21.19 -17.04 21.07
C LYS A 735 22.72 -17.04 20.87
N GLN A 736 23.27 -18.05 20.20
CA GLN A 736 24.72 -18.26 20.11
C GLN A 736 25.33 -17.42 18.98
N GLY A 737 25.87 -16.25 19.32
CA GLY A 737 26.64 -15.42 18.39
C GLY A 737 28.03 -16.01 18.09
N SER A 738 28.55 -15.76 16.90
CA SER A 738 29.89 -16.19 16.46
C SER A 738 30.99 -15.48 17.24
N LEU A 739 31.70 -16.20 18.12
CA LEU A 739 32.87 -15.71 18.82
C LEU A 739 34.14 -15.98 18.01
N GLN A 740 34.72 -14.94 17.42
CA GLN A 740 36.10 -14.96 16.93
C GLN A 740 37.06 -14.48 18.03
N GLY A 741 38.20 -15.18 18.17
CA GLY A 741 39.41 -14.64 18.81
C GLY A 741 39.51 -14.75 20.34
N ILE A 742 40.34 -15.68 20.80
CA ILE A 742 41.21 -15.60 21.99
C ILE A 742 42.35 -16.62 21.75
N SER A 743 43.58 -16.29 22.12
CA SER A 743 44.76 -17.16 21.92
C SER A 743 45.04 -18.08 23.14
N PRO A 744 45.81 -19.17 22.99
CA PRO A 744 45.78 -20.28 23.94
C PRO A 744 46.85 -20.17 25.05
N HIS A 745 46.63 -19.36 26.09
CA HIS A 745 47.25 -19.57 27.42
C HIS A 745 46.39 -18.97 28.54
N GLY A 746 46.19 -19.73 29.63
CA GLY A 746 45.50 -19.28 30.84
C GLY A 746 44.40 -20.25 31.30
N ALA A 747 44.70 -21.07 32.32
CA ALA A 747 43.68 -21.88 32.99
C ALA A 747 42.90 -21.01 33.98
N ILE A 748 41.56 -21.13 33.99
CA ILE A 748 40.66 -20.46 34.93
C ILE A 748 39.81 -21.54 35.62
N PRO A 749 39.65 -21.50 36.96
CA PRO A 749 39.18 -22.66 37.73
C PRO A 749 37.66 -22.87 37.66
N MET A 750 37.21 -24.12 37.83
CA MET A 750 35.79 -24.46 37.91
C MET A 750 35.14 -23.88 39.17
N GLY A 751 34.33 -22.84 39.00
CA GLY A 751 33.50 -22.28 40.06
C GLY A 751 32.36 -21.41 39.52
N ARG A 752 31.12 -21.82 39.77
CA ARG A 752 29.87 -21.08 39.49
C ARG A 752 29.59 -20.74 38.01
N VAL A 753 29.32 -21.77 37.20
CA VAL A 753 28.31 -21.66 36.13
C VAL A 753 27.23 -22.72 36.38
N ARG A 754 26.07 -22.27 36.87
CA ARG A 754 24.79 -22.96 36.79
C ARG A 754 23.81 -22.01 36.09
N ASP A 755 22.71 -22.56 35.57
CA ASP A 755 21.59 -21.83 34.98
C ASP A 755 21.87 -21.14 33.62
N SER A 756 22.52 -21.87 32.70
CA SER A 756 22.44 -21.62 31.26
C SER A 756 22.34 -22.94 30.47
N ILE A 757 21.34 -23.03 29.59
CA ILE A 757 21.07 -24.21 28.74
C ILE A 757 21.16 -23.80 27.27
N ILE A 758 21.87 -24.58 26.46
CA ILE A 758 22.04 -24.33 25.02
C ILE A 758 20.88 -24.99 24.27
N PHE A 759 20.05 -24.17 23.61
CA PHE A 759 18.76 -24.58 23.07
C PHE A 759 18.86 -25.64 21.95
N HIS A 760 19.84 -25.49 21.05
CA HIS A 760 19.99 -26.30 19.84
C HIS A 760 20.21 -27.80 20.14
N SER A 761 20.89 -28.12 21.25
CA SER A 761 21.16 -29.51 21.67
C SER A 761 19.89 -30.28 22.08
N LEU A 762 18.89 -29.60 22.64
CA LEU A 762 17.64 -30.22 23.08
C LEU A 762 16.68 -30.53 21.92
N VAL A 763 16.62 -29.63 20.93
CA VAL A 763 15.77 -29.81 19.73
C VAL A 763 16.30 -30.96 18.87
N SER A 764 17.61 -31.00 18.64
CA SER A 764 18.26 -32.07 17.86
C SER A 764 18.05 -33.45 18.48
N ALA A 765 18.29 -33.59 19.80
CA ALA A 765 18.21 -34.87 20.51
C ALA A 765 16.79 -35.46 20.58
N ARG A 766 15.73 -34.63 20.59
CA ARG A 766 14.33 -35.12 20.57
C ARG A 766 13.83 -35.47 19.17
N LEU A 767 14.30 -34.79 18.12
CA LEU A 767 13.91 -35.14 16.74
C LEU A 767 14.51 -36.47 16.27
N SER A 768 15.62 -36.92 16.84
CA SER A 768 16.19 -38.25 16.59
C SER A 768 15.43 -39.42 17.23
N SER A 769 14.51 -39.18 18.18
CA SER A 769 13.86 -40.23 18.98
C SER A 769 12.37 -40.44 18.69
N ILE A 770 11.83 -39.86 17.60
CA ILE A 770 10.39 -39.92 17.25
C ILE A 770 10.21 -40.35 15.78
N LEU A 771 10.92 -41.41 15.39
CA LEU A 771 10.73 -42.10 14.11
C LEU A 771 10.90 -43.62 14.34
N PRO A 772 9.81 -44.40 14.35
CA PRO A 772 9.91 -45.86 14.34
C PRO A 772 10.54 -46.36 13.03
N GLN A 773 11.39 -47.39 13.13
CA GLN A 773 11.71 -48.23 11.98
C GLN A 773 10.60 -49.28 11.79
N GLU A 774 10.45 -49.74 10.55
CA GLU A 774 9.73 -50.96 10.15
C GLU A 774 8.24 -51.11 10.52
N CYS A 775 7.39 -51.19 9.48
CA CYS A 775 6.35 -52.21 9.42
C CYS A 775 6.08 -52.60 7.95
N ILE A 776 5.66 -53.85 7.76
CA ILE A 776 5.58 -54.54 6.46
C ILE A 776 4.10 -54.77 6.08
N SER A 777 3.85 -55.01 4.79
CA SER A 777 2.54 -55.25 4.16
C SER A 777 1.61 -56.24 4.89
N LEU A 778 0.28 -56.00 4.80
CA LEU A 778 -0.69 -56.82 4.03
C LEU A 778 -2.12 -56.19 4.07
N PRO A 779 -3.07 -56.58 3.18
CA PRO A 779 -4.31 -55.81 2.95
C PRO A 779 -5.63 -56.47 3.40
N ILE A 780 -6.56 -55.66 3.94
CA ILE A 780 -8.01 -55.92 4.08
C ILE A 780 -8.73 -54.56 3.93
N GLY A 781 -9.89 -54.38 3.29
CA GLY A 781 -10.76 -55.36 2.61
C GLY A 781 -12.24 -55.24 2.99
N ILE A 782 -12.86 -54.05 2.84
CA ILE A 782 -14.27 -53.81 3.22
C ILE A 782 -15.07 -53.26 2.03
N ARG A 783 -16.28 -53.82 1.80
CA ARG A 783 -17.28 -53.36 0.82
C ARG A 783 -18.37 -52.53 1.51
N VAL A 784 -18.93 -51.56 0.78
CA VAL A 784 -20.23 -50.92 1.09
C VAL A 784 -21.09 -50.98 -0.18
N PRO A 785 -22.39 -51.33 -0.11
CA PRO A 785 -23.20 -51.61 -1.30
C PRO A 785 -23.78 -50.35 -1.96
N LEU A 786 -23.85 -50.35 -3.29
CA LEU A 786 -24.62 -49.39 -4.08
C LEU A 786 -26.07 -49.87 -4.25
N GLN A 787 -27.05 -49.06 -3.82
CA GLN A 787 -28.43 -49.21 -4.26
C GLN A 787 -28.62 -48.62 -5.66
N LYS A 788 -29.39 -49.33 -6.50
CA LYS A 788 -29.84 -48.84 -7.81
C LYS A 788 -31.25 -48.25 -7.70
N HIS A 789 -31.55 -47.27 -8.55
CA HIS A 789 -32.90 -47.03 -9.04
C HIS A 789 -32.88 -46.82 -10.55
N ASN A 790 -33.91 -47.30 -11.24
CA ASN A 790 -34.07 -47.25 -12.70
C ASN A 790 -35.16 -46.24 -13.12
N ASP A 791 -35.19 -45.92 -14.41
CA ASP A 791 -36.08 -44.98 -15.10
C ASP A 791 -37.58 -45.37 -15.10
N THR A 792 -38.50 -44.42 -15.35
CA THR A 792 -39.21 -44.29 -16.67
C THR A 792 -40.35 -43.24 -16.76
N LYS A 793 -40.49 -42.64 -17.98
CA LYS A 793 -41.73 -42.24 -18.73
C LYS A 793 -42.63 -41.01 -18.37
N ALA A 794 -42.53 -39.99 -19.25
CA ALA A 794 -43.52 -39.52 -20.27
C ALA A 794 -44.87 -38.76 -19.97
N GLY A 795 -45.18 -37.76 -20.82
CA GLY A 795 -46.46 -36.99 -21.00
C GLY A 795 -46.19 -35.50 -21.39
N HIS A 796 -46.56 -34.94 -22.56
CA HIS A 796 -47.87 -34.41 -23.06
C HIS A 796 -48.56 -33.36 -22.15
N GLU A 797 -49.13 -32.21 -22.59
CA GLU A 797 -49.24 -31.51 -23.91
C GLU A 797 -49.75 -30.03 -23.72
N THR A 798 -50.09 -29.30 -24.81
CA THR A 798 -50.74 -27.94 -24.95
C THR A 798 -49.79 -26.71 -24.82
N SER A 799 -49.73 -25.63 -25.65
CA SER A 799 -50.61 -24.87 -26.61
C SER A 799 -51.29 -23.62 -26.00
N ARG A 800 -51.37 -22.40 -26.58
CA ARG A 800 -51.02 -21.79 -27.90
C ARG A 800 -50.86 -20.23 -27.76
N PRO A 801 -50.67 -19.38 -28.82
CA PRO A 801 -49.98 -18.06 -28.72
C PRO A 801 -50.82 -16.78 -29.03
N MET A 802 -50.16 -15.61 -29.08
CA MET A 802 -50.62 -14.39 -29.78
C MET A 802 -49.53 -13.73 -30.68
N LYS A 803 -49.88 -12.67 -31.43
CA LYS A 803 -49.15 -12.15 -32.62
C LYS A 803 -48.75 -10.66 -32.50
N GLY A 804 -47.72 -10.23 -33.23
CA GLY A 804 -47.49 -8.79 -33.55
C GLY A 804 -46.18 -8.48 -34.31
N ALA A 805 -46.27 -7.84 -35.48
CA ALA A 805 -45.19 -7.23 -36.28
C ALA A 805 -45.81 -6.03 -37.05
N PRO A 806 -45.07 -4.98 -37.52
CA PRO A 806 -43.92 -5.01 -38.45
C PRO A 806 -42.64 -4.31 -37.87
N ALA A 807 -41.40 -4.43 -38.35
CA ALA A 807 -40.77 -4.66 -39.68
C ALA A 807 -40.43 -3.38 -40.49
N LEU A 808 -39.12 -3.17 -40.77
CA LEU A 808 -38.57 -2.26 -41.78
C LEU A 808 -37.17 -2.74 -42.24
N TYR A 809 -36.72 -2.27 -43.41
CA TYR A 809 -35.50 -2.67 -44.16
C TYR A 809 -34.29 -1.73 -43.82
N SER A 810 -33.04 -1.87 -44.30
CA SER A 810 -32.46 -2.66 -45.42
C SER A 810 -31.00 -3.13 -45.23
N GLN A 811 -30.71 -4.25 -45.88
CA GLN A 811 -29.44 -4.87 -46.29
C GLN A 811 -28.28 -3.95 -46.76
N HIS A 812 -27.03 -4.45 -46.63
CA HIS A 812 -26.17 -4.82 -47.78
C HIS A 812 -24.94 -5.65 -47.37
N PHE A 813 -24.73 -6.84 -47.98
CA PHE A 813 -23.49 -7.64 -47.89
C PHE A 813 -23.49 -8.76 -48.96
N LEU A 814 -22.48 -8.82 -49.85
CA LEU A 814 -22.14 -9.91 -50.79
C LEU A 814 -20.73 -9.63 -51.38
N PRO A 815 -20.01 -10.62 -51.96
CA PRO A 815 -20.01 -12.06 -51.70
C PRO A 815 -18.58 -12.65 -51.50
N SER A 816 -18.48 -13.93 -51.12
CA SER A 816 -17.22 -14.70 -51.06
C SER A 816 -16.81 -15.27 -52.44
N PRO A 817 -15.60 -15.83 -52.56
CA PRO A 817 -15.50 -17.26 -52.93
C PRO A 817 -14.52 -18.08 -52.04
N PRO A 818 -14.59 -19.43 -52.05
CA PRO A 818 -13.90 -20.28 -51.07
C PRO A 818 -12.71 -21.08 -51.63
N LEU A 819 -11.95 -21.71 -50.73
CA LEU A 819 -11.17 -22.91 -51.02
C LEU A 819 -11.49 -24.01 -50.01
N HIS A 820 -11.76 -25.22 -50.51
CA HIS A 820 -11.80 -26.46 -49.75
C HIS A 820 -10.45 -27.17 -49.88
N GLU A 821 -10.00 -27.82 -48.83
CA GLU A 821 -9.43 -29.16 -49.00
C GLU A 821 -9.72 -30.03 -47.76
N SER A 822 -9.66 -31.36 -47.93
CA SER A 822 -10.20 -32.30 -46.94
C SER A 822 -9.57 -33.68 -47.07
N TYR A 823 -9.16 -34.27 -45.94
CA TYR A 823 -8.75 -35.67 -45.87
C TYR A 823 -9.52 -36.43 -44.78
N LYS A 824 -9.81 -37.71 -45.06
CA LYS A 824 -10.52 -38.64 -44.17
C LYS A 824 -9.59 -39.78 -43.74
N HIS A 825 -10.00 -40.42 -42.64
CA HIS A 825 -9.42 -41.58 -41.97
C HIS A 825 -8.91 -42.71 -42.90
N PRO A 826 -8.08 -43.62 -42.34
CA PRO A 826 -8.68 -44.89 -41.92
C PRO A 826 -8.48 -45.23 -40.43
N ILE A 827 -9.32 -46.15 -39.95
CA ILE A 827 -9.22 -46.79 -38.64
C ILE A 827 -8.44 -48.11 -38.80
N VAL A 828 -7.51 -48.40 -37.89
CA VAL A 828 -6.99 -49.76 -37.67
C VAL A 828 -6.94 -50.02 -36.17
N SER A 829 -7.44 -51.18 -35.74
CA SER A 829 -7.49 -51.62 -34.35
C SER A 829 -6.44 -52.70 -34.06
N SER A 830 -5.74 -52.60 -32.94
CA SER A 830 -5.00 -53.72 -32.33
C SER A 830 -5.12 -53.68 -30.81
N THR A 831 -5.16 -54.86 -30.18
CA THR A 831 -5.56 -55.06 -28.78
C THR A 831 -4.37 -55.21 -27.82
N GLY A 832 -4.39 -54.54 -26.67
CA GLY A 832 -3.47 -54.75 -25.55
C GLY A 832 -3.84 -53.89 -24.34
N PRO A 833 -3.97 -54.42 -23.11
CA PRO A 833 -4.47 -53.67 -21.95
C PRO A 833 -3.36 -53.05 -21.07
N ASN A 834 -3.80 -52.23 -20.09
CA ASN A 834 -3.09 -51.63 -18.94
C ASN A 834 -2.54 -50.19 -19.10
N ALA A 835 -3.42 -49.20 -18.91
CA ALA A 835 -3.06 -47.84 -18.46
C ALA A 835 -4.30 -47.08 -17.91
N ASP A 836 -4.60 -47.22 -16.62
CA ASP A 836 -5.70 -46.49 -15.98
C ASP A 836 -5.33 -45.02 -15.71
N PHE A 837 -5.80 -44.10 -16.55
CA PHE A 837 -5.72 -42.65 -16.31
C PHE A 837 -6.97 -42.13 -15.59
N LEU A 838 -6.88 -41.97 -14.26
CA LEU A 838 -7.97 -41.38 -13.47
C LEU A 838 -7.91 -39.85 -13.49
N LEU A 839 -8.69 -39.22 -14.37
CA LEU A 839 -8.89 -37.76 -14.39
C LEU A 839 -9.81 -37.32 -13.23
N VAL A 840 -9.23 -36.86 -12.12
CA VAL A 840 -10.00 -36.36 -10.97
C VAL A 840 -10.32 -34.87 -11.10
N LEU A 841 -11.54 -34.56 -11.58
CA LEU A 841 -12.13 -33.22 -11.49
C LEU A 841 -12.61 -32.94 -10.06
N LEU A 842 -11.87 -32.12 -9.31
CA LEU A 842 -12.27 -31.64 -7.98
C LEU A 842 -13.19 -30.42 -8.08
N THR A 843 -14.50 -30.66 -8.25
CA THR A 843 -15.52 -29.62 -8.09
C THR A 843 -15.81 -29.36 -6.60
N PHE A 844 -15.39 -28.21 -6.08
CA PHE A 844 -15.75 -27.79 -4.72
C PHE A 844 -17.19 -27.25 -4.67
N GLN A 845 -18.07 -27.95 -3.94
CA GLN A 845 -19.31 -27.36 -3.41
C GLN A 845 -19.11 -26.94 -1.95
N PRO A 846 -19.61 -25.77 -1.52
CA PRO A 846 -19.60 -25.37 -0.11
C PRO A 846 -20.67 -26.15 0.68
N LEU A 847 -20.29 -26.77 1.79
CA LEU A 847 -21.26 -27.39 2.71
C LEU A 847 -22.10 -26.33 3.42
N GLN A 848 -23.42 -26.49 3.38
CA GLN A 848 -24.30 -25.90 4.40
C GLN A 848 -24.22 -26.73 5.69
N ILE A 849 -24.14 -26.07 6.84
CA ILE A 849 -24.21 -26.72 8.15
C ILE A 849 -25.62 -26.54 8.70
N SER A 850 -26.35 -27.65 8.87
CA SER A 850 -27.63 -27.66 9.61
C SER A 850 -27.37 -27.80 11.12
N GLN A 851 -28.08 -27.02 11.93
CA GLN A 851 -28.03 -27.14 13.39
C GLN A 851 -28.88 -28.34 13.86
N ASN A 852 -28.27 -29.32 14.56
CA ASN A 852 -28.84 -30.11 15.67
C ASN A 852 -27.93 -31.30 16.06
N VAL A 853 -27.15 -31.15 17.14
CA VAL A 853 -26.52 -32.28 17.87
C VAL A 853 -26.51 -31.92 19.37
N ASN A 854 -26.84 -32.88 20.25
CA ASN A 854 -26.83 -32.69 21.71
C ASN A 854 -25.45 -32.98 22.34
N PRO A 855 -25.12 -32.38 23.50
CA PRO A 855 -23.75 -32.37 24.00
C PRO A 855 -23.40 -33.54 24.94
N ILE A 856 -22.64 -34.52 24.45
CA ILE A 856 -21.82 -35.42 25.28
C ILE A 856 -20.47 -35.68 24.58
N ASP A 857 -19.55 -34.72 24.65
CA ASP A 857 -18.11 -34.96 24.93
C ASP A 857 -17.33 -33.63 24.98
N ASN A 858 -16.36 -33.53 25.90
CA ASN A 858 -15.60 -32.29 26.13
C ASN A 858 -14.42 -32.14 25.14
N SER A 859 -14.74 -31.81 23.89
CA SER A 859 -13.75 -31.45 22.85
C SER A 859 -13.89 -29.99 22.41
N ILE A 860 -13.00 -29.11 22.86
CA ILE A 860 -12.96 -27.71 22.42
C ILE A 860 -12.22 -27.62 21.08
N ILE A 861 -12.96 -27.37 20.00
CA ILE A 861 -12.42 -27.15 18.66
C ILE A 861 -12.22 -25.65 18.44
N VAL A 862 -10.97 -25.18 18.39
CA VAL A 862 -10.61 -23.81 17.97
C VAL A 862 -10.01 -23.86 16.57
N ILE A 863 -10.78 -23.44 15.57
CA ILE A 863 -10.27 -23.25 14.21
C ILE A 863 -9.86 -21.77 14.07
N SER A 864 -8.55 -21.51 14.23
CA SER A 864 -7.93 -20.23 13.88
C SER A 864 -7.15 -20.42 12.58
N GLY A 865 -7.54 -19.70 11.53
CA GLY A 865 -7.05 -19.95 10.17
C GLY A 865 -5.72 -19.27 9.85
N GLN A 866 -4.59 -19.92 10.15
CA GLN A 866 -3.35 -19.90 9.36
C GLN A 866 -2.34 -20.93 9.93
N PHE A 867 -1.68 -21.68 9.05
CA PHE A 867 -0.80 -22.84 9.34
C PHE A 867 -1.49 -24.05 10.02
N ASN A 868 -1.77 -25.09 9.25
CA ASN A 868 -2.17 -26.40 9.78
C ASN A 868 -0.95 -27.15 10.36
N ILE A 869 -0.72 -27.01 11.67
CA ILE A 869 0.14 -27.92 12.44
C ILE A 869 -0.70 -28.52 13.57
N LEU A 870 -1.12 -29.78 13.39
CA LEU A 870 -1.85 -30.52 14.42
C LEU A 870 -0.87 -31.05 15.48
N ILE A 871 -0.72 -30.31 16.59
CA ILE A 871 0.05 -30.77 17.75
C ILE A 871 -0.91 -31.46 18.74
N VAL A 872 -0.98 -32.79 18.67
CA VAL A 872 -1.66 -33.59 19.70
C VAL A 872 -0.71 -33.70 20.91
N LEU A 873 -1.06 -33.02 22.00
CA LEU A 873 -0.38 -33.16 23.29
C LEU A 873 -1.16 -34.14 24.16
N ASP A 874 -0.67 -35.37 24.28
CA ASP A 874 -1.12 -36.29 25.33
C ASP A 874 -0.38 -35.96 26.64
N GLY A 875 -1.14 -35.69 27.69
CA GLY A 875 -0.65 -35.07 28.92
C GLY A 875 -1.77 -34.45 29.76
N GLY A 876 -2.39 -35.25 30.62
CA GLY A 876 -3.59 -34.86 31.35
C GLY A 876 -3.38 -33.80 32.46
N LYS A 877 -4.42 -33.00 32.66
CA LYS A 877 -4.71 -32.19 33.88
C LYS A 877 -3.60 -31.22 34.34
N ASP A 878 -3.44 -30.09 33.64
CA ASP A 878 -3.36 -28.75 34.27
C ASP A 878 -3.41 -27.56 33.26
N LEU A 879 -4.20 -27.67 32.18
CA LEU A 879 -4.32 -26.60 31.16
C LEU A 879 -5.64 -25.79 31.23
N ALA A 880 -6.43 -25.97 32.29
CA ALA A 880 -7.74 -25.30 32.44
C ALA A 880 -7.66 -23.89 33.06
N ALA A 881 -6.50 -23.46 33.55
CA ALA A 881 -6.32 -22.22 34.32
C ALA A 881 -5.63 -21.08 33.55
N TYR A 882 -5.43 -21.21 32.23
CA TYR A 882 -4.59 -20.29 31.43
C TYR A 882 -5.26 -19.82 30.12
N LEU A 883 -6.58 -19.99 29.98
CA LEU A 883 -7.37 -19.62 28.81
C LEU A 883 -8.60 -18.77 29.21
N ASN A 884 -8.33 -17.67 29.91
CA ASN A 884 -9.25 -16.58 30.26
C ASN A 884 -8.46 -15.27 30.25
#